data_AF-A0A542UQE6-F1
#
_entry.id   AF-A0A542UQE6-F1
#
_cell.length_a   1.000
_cell.length_b   1.000
_cell.length_c   1.000
_cell.angle_alpha   90.00
_cell.angle_beta   90.00
_cell.angle_gamma   90.00
#
_symmetry.space_group_name_H-M   'P 1'
#
loop_
_entity.id
_entity.type
_entity.pdbx_description
1 polymer ?
#
loop_
_entity_poly.entity_id
_entity_poly.type
_entity_poly.pdbx_seq_one_letter_code
_entity_poly.pdbx_strand_id
1 'polypeptide(L)'
;MGRFGRGTLIAVLVVPFVLGAVLAGAIGLPASGTKTLHVPEGWRAVWEDATVVEDDDVALAWGDLAGDDPLDAPEEIRFDPDRVLDQLQALHDYDVDVLGLEPEGGQAAGRKILVVVDGTWSQGPGAAGSGVLNAVGGGLADGAGAPALTQGAVVDGVGLLRVAPQVLASSLEDPPEPAVPAEPTSLREDPTLVTPPTEVVAGTPWELARGFGEVVQHLLVSGAGGRGLTDPSAATFWSASAAYLASLAVPGEHADVSDLLHGSQLAWGSARQDVGSWLLLQHLAGQHDVSLVRRLWTEAMPDEQPLAAYARLTSSSGTVVNGRVAQYALRAVAADVAGTGGPGAVLTDVDPVLRTRITTPLDAVADDPGHYRVLGAFAPAAYGYNVVELAPAAVGTPVRVRLRGHVEAAPADAAWAVGFVVHGADGIRYSPVTQTADGEVEMIPREGDAQVHLVVVAAPGQVSQPAAGQGFAATPRFPYELRVEGAQVVTTRDVVEGGHAHPNGGGWVDDDARVDPGAWVGPDAVVRGDATVGAKVRLEGRAWVEAGAEVTGSVIVRDSAVVQGTARLTGDLVVGGDAVVGFTCDAGVYTSYRAGATCDAAGQDSDVNATVTPFTAGETALSPQATPTPSPTPTPTPTPSPTPSPTGSPSADAAPSPADDPTSQDVAPPAPVPAGACTARYRVTNRWPGGYQAEVTVTATTDGVEGWAVSWTQPDGVGAPTEVWGATLTSSGGSLRAEDVGWNGWVPEGESVVFAFQGSADGDGDLREPSLSCSRRG
;
A
#
# COMPACT_ATOMS: atom_id res chain seq x y z
N MET A 1 19.63 -15.50 44.55
CA MET A 1 19.65 -15.82 46.00
C MET A 1 19.32 -14.57 46.81
N GLY A 2 18.22 -14.57 47.56
CA GLY A 2 17.94 -13.54 48.58
C GLY A 2 16.46 -13.19 48.77
N ARG A 3 15.65 -14.13 49.28
CA ARG A 3 14.30 -13.85 49.82
C ARG A 3 14.39 -12.82 50.94
N PHE A 4 13.48 -11.83 50.97
CA PHE A 4 13.18 -11.12 52.22
C PHE A 4 11.68 -11.12 52.53
N GLY A 5 11.37 -11.77 53.66
CA GLY A 5 10.07 -11.76 54.31
C GLY A 5 9.87 -10.53 55.20
N ARG A 6 8.59 -10.30 55.49
CA ARG A 6 8.04 -9.21 56.28
C ARG A 6 8.62 -9.11 57.70
N GLY A 7 8.86 -7.87 58.12
CA GLY A 7 8.65 -7.39 59.49
C GLY A 7 9.89 -6.89 60.20
N THR A 8 9.98 -5.57 60.43
CA THR A 8 10.07 -4.95 61.77
C THR A 8 10.14 -3.42 61.61
N LEU A 9 9.20 -2.74 62.27
CA LEU A 9 9.18 -1.29 62.51
C LEU A 9 10.46 -0.83 63.21
N ILE A 10 11.20 0.11 62.61
CA ILE A 10 12.10 1.01 63.33
C ILE A 10 11.81 2.43 62.87
N ALA A 11 11.28 3.23 63.79
CA ALA A 11 11.11 4.66 63.64
C ALA A 11 12.50 5.32 63.63
N VAL A 12 12.86 5.98 62.52
CA VAL A 12 13.95 6.95 62.48
C VAL A 12 13.37 8.29 62.05
N LEU A 13 13.53 9.24 62.96
CA LEU A 13 13.11 10.62 62.89
C LEU A 13 14.12 11.40 62.04
N VAL A 14 13.69 11.94 60.89
CA VAL A 14 14.45 12.93 60.12
C VAL A 14 13.57 14.16 59.90
N VAL A 15 14.13 15.30 60.30
CA VAL A 15 13.57 16.66 60.31
C VAL A 15 13.39 17.19 58.87
N PRO A 16 12.38 18.05 58.59
CA PRO A 16 11.94 18.32 57.23
C PRO A 16 12.73 19.45 56.57
N PHE A 17 13.08 19.28 55.29
CA PHE A 17 13.40 20.39 54.40
C PHE A 17 12.13 20.76 53.64
N VAL A 18 11.46 21.80 54.12
CA VAL A 18 10.35 22.48 53.44
C VAL A 18 10.96 23.53 52.52
N LEU A 19 10.88 23.34 51.19
CA LEU A 19 10.69 24.43 50.23
C LEU A 19 10.38 23.85 48.85
N GLY A 20 9.19 24.17 48.31
CA GLY A 20 8.86 23.90 46.91
C GLY A 20 7.49 23.26 46.63
N ALA A 21 6.47 23.46 47.47
CA ALA A 21 5.11 23.03 47.17
C ALA A 21 4.10 24.14 47.49
N VAL A 22 4.09 25.20 46.68
CA VAL A 22 2.96 26.13 46.58
C VAL A 22 2.88 26.54 45.10
N LEU A 23 1.75 26.21 44.46
CA LEU A 23 1.36 26.46 43.05
C LEU A 23 1.59 25.34 42.02
N ALA A 24 1.04 24.15 42.28
CA ALA A 24 0.66 23.20 41.21
C ALA A 24 -0.68 22.51 41.53
N GLY A 25 -1.62 23.27 42.11
CA GLY A 25 -2.98 22.80 42.39
C GLY A 25 -3.98 23.61 41.60
N ALA A 26 -4.18 23.28 40.31
CA ALA A 26 -5.38 23.54 39.50
C ALA A 26 -5.16 23.25 38.00
N ILE A 27 -4.58 22.11 37.64
CA ILE A 27 -4.92 21.43 36.39
C ILE A 27 -4.94 19.95 36.77
N GLY A 28 -6.14 19.38 36.90
CA GLY A 28 -6.30 17.94 37.11
C GLY A 28 -5.99 17.22 35.82
N LEU A 29 -4.72 16.96 35.56
CA LEU A 29 -4.35 15.78 34.80
C LEU A 29 -4.51 14.60 35.78
N PRO A 30 -5.26 13.54 35.43
CA PRO A 30 -5.23 12.35 36.25
C PRO A 30 -3.79 11.85 36.30
N ALA A 31 -3.23 11.70 37.51
CA ALA A 31 -2.12 10.79 37.67
C ALA A 31 -2.64 9.42 37.22
N SER A 32 -2.05 8.85 36.18
CA SER A 32 -2.30 7.50 35.71
C SER A 32 -2.23 6.56 36.92
N GLY A 33 -3.35 5.94 37.26
CA GLY A 33 -3.34 4.88 38.26
C GLY A 33 -2.50 3.73 37.72
N THR A 34 -1.66 3.12 38.57
CA THR A 34 -0.85 1.95 38.20
C THR A 34 -1.74 0.89 37.53
N LYS A 35 -1.41 0.50 36.29
CA LYS A 35 -2.14 -0.55 35.57
C LYS A 35 -2.02 -1.86 36.32
N THR A 36 -3.08 -2.66 36.29
CA THR A 36 -3.15 -3.93 37.00
C THR A 36 -3.09 -5.11 36.04
N LEU A 37 -2.34 -6.16 36.40
CA LEU A 37 -2.36 -7.42 35.67
C LEU A 37 -3.71 -8.12 35.90
N HIS A 38 -4.39 -8.47 34.81
CA HIS A 38 -5.64 -9.22 34.84
C HIS A 38 -5.50 -10.51 34.06
N VAL A 39 -5.67 -11.64 34.75
CA VAL A 39 -5.62 -12.97 34.14
C VAL A 39 -7.04 -13.41 33.75
N PRO A 40 -7.27 -13.83 32.48
CA PRO A 40 -8.55 -14.37 32.03
C PRO A 40 -9.07 -15.49 32.95
N GLU A 41 -10.39 -15.54 33.16
CA GLU A 41 -10.97 -16.41 34.19
C GLU A 41 -10.67 -17.89 33.95
N GLY A 42 -10.66 -18.30 32.68
CA GLY A 42 -10.39 -19.68 32.25
C GLY A 42 -8.96 -20.15 32.51
N TRP A 43 -8.03 -19.24 32.80
CA TRP A 43 -6.61 -19.57 32.99
C TRP A 43 -6.19 -19.61 34.46
N ARG A 44 -7.00 -19.04 35.37
CA ARG A 44 -6.63 -18.89 36.80
C ARG A 44 -6.15 -20.18 37.47
N ALA A 45 -6.70 -21.34 37.09
CA ALA A 45 -6.34 -22.62 37.68
C ALA A 45 -4.97 -23.16 37.22
N VAL A 46 -4.51 -22.79 36.03
CA VAL A 46 -3.20 -23.18 35.45
C VAL A 46 -2.18 -22.05 35.54
N TRP A 47 -2.61 -20.84 35.88
CA TRP A 47 -1.77 -19.65 36.03
C TRP A 47 -0.89 -19.69 37.30
N GLU A 48 -1.22 -20.54 38.29
CA GLU A 48 -0.38 -20.70 39.49
C GLU A 48 1.01 -21.29 39.17
N ASP A 49 1.13 -22.02 38.05
CA ASP A 49 2.38 -22.62 37.59
C ASP A 49 3.14 -21.74 36.58
N ALA A 50 2.63 -20.54 36.27
CA ALA A 50 3.27 -19.60 35.36
C ALA A 50 4.31 -18.74 36.08
N THR A 51 5.45 -18.52 35.44
CA THR A 51 6.39 -17.47 35.84
C THR A 51 6.02 -16.20 35.10
N VAL A 52 5.94 -15.08 35.81
CA VAL A 52 5.52 -13.78 35.26
C VAL A 52 6.50 -12.69 35.68
N VAL A 53 6.92 -11.88 34.70
CA VAL A 53 7.64 -10.62 34.91
C VAL A 53 6.79 -9.48 34.36
N GLU A 54 6.86 -8.31 34.99
CA GLU A 54 5.98 -7.17 34.70
C GLU A 54 6.79 -5.88 34.62
N ASP A 55 6.45 -5.04 33.65
CA ASP A 55 6.79 -3.61 33.61
C ASP A 55 5.50 -2.79 33.72
N ASP A 56 5.54 -1.46 33.62
CA ASP A 56 4.40 -0.57 33.88
C ASP A 56 3.15 -0.92 33.07
N ASP A 57 3.29 -1.26 31.79
CA ASP A 57 2.16 -1.47 30.88
C ASP A 57 2.00 -2.90 30.36
N VAL A 58 3.03 -3.74 30.53
CA VAL A 58 3.10 -5.09 29.97
C VAL A 58 3.45 -6.14 31.03
N ALA A 59 2.98 -7.37 30.83
CA ALA A 59 3.32 -8.52 31.66
C ALA A 59 3.67 -9.72 30.78
N LEU A 60 4.87 -10.26 30.91
CA LEU A 60 5.37 -11.41 30.17
C LEU A 60 5.26 -12.67 31.02
N ALA A 61 4.60 -13.70 30.48
CA ALA A 61 4.37 -14.98 31.15
C ALA A 61 4.91 -16.15 30.33
N TRP A 62 5.52 -17.13 31.02
CA TRP A 62 5.94 -18.42 30.46
C TRP A 62 5.63 -19.57 31.42
N GLY A 63 5.67 -20.79 30.90
CA GLY A 63 5.29 -22.00 31.60
C GLY A 63 6.44 -22.81 32.21
N ASP A 64 6.05 -23.93 32.82
CA ASP A 64 6.93 -24.85 33.56
C ASP A 64 8.03 -25.51 32.72
N LEU A 65 7.87 -25.62 31.40
CA LEU A 65 8.88 -26.23 30.52
C LEU A 65 10.11 -25.33 30.34
N ALA A 66 9.96 -24.01 30.44
CA ALA A 66 11.08 -23.06 30.39
C ALA A 66 11.73 -22.85 31.77
N GLY A 67 11.10 -23.30 32.86
CA GLY A 67 11.61 -23.16 34.22
C GLY A 67 11.50 -21.74 34.79
N ASP A 68 12.21 -21.47 35.90
CA ASP A 68 12.19 -20.15 36.56
C ASP A 68 12.97 -19.09 35.76
N ASP A 69 13.98 -19.50 34.99
CA ASP A 69 14.83 -18.64 34.15
C ASP A 69 14.91 -19.24 32.73
N PRO A 70 14.25 -18.63 31.73
CA PRO A 70 14.26 -19.08 30.35
C PRO A 70 15.64 -19.15 29.70
N LEU A 71 16.66 -18.47 30.25
CA LEU A 71 18.04 -18.57 29.74
C LEU A 71 18.63 -19.98 29.95
N ASP A 72 18.16 -20.72 30.97
CA ASP A 72 18.55 -22.09 31.26
C ASP A 72 17.72 -23.15 30.50
N ALA A 73 16.72 -22.72 29.71
CA ALA A 73 15.79 -23.61 29.01
C ALA A 73 16.44 -24.33 27.81
N PRO A 74 15.81 -25.39 27.25
CA PRO A 74 16.18 -25.98 25.96
C PRO A 74 16.23 -24.92 24.85
N GLU A 75 17.10 -25.13 23.87
CA GLU A 75 17.38 -24.15 22.80
C GLU A 75 16.12 -23.72 22.05
N GLU A 76 15.17 -24.64 21.86
CA GLU A 76 13.94 -24.40 21.11
C GLU A 76 12.95 -23.47 21.81
N ILE A 77 13.11 -23.22 23.12
CA ILE A 77 12.22 -22.39 23.93
C ILE A 77 12.99 -21.36 24.79
N ARG A 78 14.27 -21.16 24.53
CA ARG A 78 15.17 -20.25 25.26
C ARG A 78 14.97 -18.81 24.77
N PHE A 79 14.91 -17.85 25.69
CA PHE A 79 14.88 -16.41 25.42
C PHE A 79 15.40 -15.61 26.63
N ASP A 80 15.73 -14.34 26.44
CA ASP A 80 16.07 -13.41 27.52
C ASP A 80 14.81 -12.67 28.00
N PRO A 81 14.27 -12.98 29.20
CA PRO A 81 13.00 -12.41 29.65
C PRO A 81 13.08 -10.91 29.94
N ASP A 82 14.23 -10.38 30.38
CA ASP A 82 14.38 -8.97 30.73
C ASP A 82 14.40 -8.14 29.44
N ARG A 83 15.17 -8.59 28.43
CA ARG A 83 15.21 -7.90 27.14
C ARG A 83 13.88 -7.93 26.41
N VAL A 84 13.17 -9.06 26.44
CA VAL A 84 11.85 -9.15 25.82
C VAL A 84 10.86 -8.21 26.51
N LEU A 85 10.92 -8.09 27.85
CA LEU A 85 10.09 -7.15 28.59
C LEU A 85 10.39 -5.70 28.19
N ASP A 86 11.65 -5.31 28.08
CA ASP A 86 12.07 -3.97 27.62
C ASP A 86 11.56 -3.68 26.19
N GLN A 87 11.67 -4.66 25.28
CA GLN A 87 11.14 -4.54 23.90
C GLN A 87 9.63 -4.33 23.89
N LEU A 88 8.88 -5.07 24.71
CA LEU A 88 7.43 -4.96 24.81
C LEU A 88 6.98 -3.62 25.39
N GLN A 89 7.67 -3.11 26.41
CA GLN A 89 7.38 -1.80 26.97
C GLN A 89 7.68 -0.69 25.95
N ALA A 90 8.80 -0.77 25.23
CA ALA A 90 9.12 0.21 24.20
C ALA A 90 8.13 0.19 23.01
N LEU A 91 7.59 -0.99 22.64
CA LEU A 91 6.50 -1.10 21.68
C LEU A 91 5.20 -0.48 22.19
N HIS A 92 4.90 -0.64 23.49
CA HIS A 92 3.77 0.03 24.13
C HIS A 92 3.88 1.54 24.04
N ASP A 93 5.01 2.10 24.50
CA ASP A 93 5.29 3.54 24.48
C ASP A 93 5.22 4.08 23.04
N TYR A 94 5.78 3.35 22.07
CA TYR A 94 5.73 3.75 20.67
C TYR A 94 4.29 3.80 20.12
N ASP A 95 3.53 2.71 20.23
CA ASP A 95 2.18 2.68 19.66
C ASP A 95 1.24 3.67 20.39
N VAL A 96 1.31 3.72 21.73
CA VAL A 96 0.36 4.51 22.53
C VAL A 96 0.77 5.98 22.61
N ASP A 97 2.02 6.28 22.93
CA ASP A 97 2.47 7.64 23.20
C ASP A 97 3.01 8.34 21.94
N VAL A 98 3.78 7.64 21.10
CA VAL A 98 4.35 8.23 19.88
C VAL A 98 3.33 8.28 18.75
N LEU A 99 2.63 7.18 18.47
CA LEU A 99 1.61 7.15 17.41
C LEU A 99 0.24 7.66 17.88
N GLY A 100 0.04 7.85 19.20
CA GLY A 100 -1.22 8.35 19.75
C GLY A 100 -2.37 7.35 19.66
N LEU A 101 -2.05 6.04 19.65
CA LEU A 101 -3.01 4.94 19.57
C LEU A 101 -3.54 4.52 20.94
N GLU A 102 -3.85 5.49 21.81
CA GLU A 102 -4.34 5.22 23.16
C GLU A 102 -5.78 4.66 23.15
N PRO A 103 -6.05 3.55 23.88
CA PRO A 103 -7.42 3.10 24.13
C PRO A 103 -8.16 4.10 25.04
N GLU A 104 -8.86 5.08 24.45
CA GLU A 104 -9.62 6.07 25.21
C GLU A 104 -10.72 5.42 26.08
N GLY A 105 -10.67 5.63 27.39
CA GLY A 105 -11.84 5.54 28.30
C GLY A 105 -12.53 4.17 28.48
N GLY A 106 -11.91 3.06 28.06
CA GLY A 106 -12.47 1.70 28.14
C GLY A 106 -11.98 0.84 29.33
N GLN A 107 -12.50 -0.40 29.47
CA GLN A 107 -12.07 -1.35 30.52
C GLN A 107 -10.59 -1.73 30.45
N ALA A 108 -9.93 -1.51 29.30
CA ALA A 108 -8.53 -1.85 29.06
C ALA A 108 -7.53 -0.74 29.44
N ALA A 109 -7.95 0.52 29.55
CA ALA A 109 -7.05 1.65 29.83
C ALA A 109 -6.33 1.54 31.19
N GLY A 110 -6.84 0.71 32.12
CA GLY A 110 -6.24 0.45 33.43
C GLY A 110 -5.60 -0.93 33.60
N ARG A 111 -5.41 -1.69 32.53
CA ARG A 111 -4.92 -3.08 32.58
C ARG A 111 -3.63 -3.24 31.77
N LYS A 112 -2.71 -4.06 32.26
CA LYS A 112 -1.50 -4.43 31.51
C LYS A 112 -1.87 -5.31 30.32
N ILE A 113 -1.12 -5.20 29.23
CA ILE A 113 -1.14 -6.18 28.14
C ILE A 113 -0.43 -7.44 28.62
N LEU A 114 -1.11 -8.58 28.49
CA LEU A 114 -0.58 -9.88 28.90
C LEU A 114 0.07 -10.57 27.71
N VAL A 115 1.32 -11.00 27.85
CA VAL A 115 2.09 -11.71 26.83
C VAL A 115 2.34 -13.15 27.27
N VAL A 116 2.10 -14.11 26.39
CA VAL A 116 2.18 -15.55 26.66
C VAL A 116 3.14 -16.19 25.64
N VAL A 117 4.25 -16.76 26.12
CA VAL A 117 5.30 -17.42 25.29
C VAL A 117 4.99 -18.88 24.97
N ASP A 118 4.27 -19.14 23.88
CA ASP A 118 3.76 -20.46 23.51
C ASP A 118 4.84 -21.57 23.49
N GLY A 119 4.41 -22.81 23.69
CA GLY A 119 5.31 -23.97 23.77
C GLY A 119 6.05 -24.13 25.10
N THR A 120 6.00 -23.14 26.00
CA THR A 120 6.67 -23.19 27.30
C THR A 120 5.85 -23.86 28.42
N TRP A 121 4.60 -24.27 28.16
CA TRP A 121 3.73 -24.92 29.15
C TRP A 121 3.49 -26.41 28.85
N SER A 122 3.55 -27.23 29.89
CA SER A 122 3.10 -28.63 29.83
C SER A 122 1.57 -28.74 29.73
N GLN A 123 0.85 -27.82 30.39
CA GLN A 123 -0.61 -27.63 30.34
C GLN A 123 -0.95 -26.14 30.49
N GLY A 124 -2.06 -25.70 29.89
CA GLY A 124 -2.53 -24.32 30.03
C GLY A 124 -2.43 -23.51 28.73
N PRO A 125 -2.44 -22.17 28.83
CA PRO A 125 -2.74 -21.30 27.69
C PRO A 125 -1.74 -21.39 26.55
N GLY A 126 -0.44 -21.54 26.84
CA GLY A 126 0.59 -21.72 25.82
C GLY A 126 1.08 -23.15 25.65
N ALA A 127 0.29 -24.17 26.00
CA ALA A 127 0.66 -25.56 25.68
C ALA A 127 0.56 -25.81 24.16
N ALA A 128 1.46 -26.64 23.60
CA ALA A 128 1.56 -26.92 22.16
C ALA A 128 0.29 -27.51 21.50
N GLY A 129 -0.75 -27.84 22.27
CA GLY A 129 -2.06 -28.33 21.80
C GLY A 129 -3.24 -27.40 22.09
N SER A 130 -3.03 -26.14 22.52
CA SER A 130 -4.12 -25.20 22.84
C SER A 130 -4.87 -24.63 21.62
N GLY A 131 -4.56 -25.10 20.41
CA GLY A 131 -5.46 -25.06 19.26
C GLY A 131 -5.61 -23.72 18.53
N VAL A 132 -4.71 -22.75 18.72
CA VAL A 132 -4.82 -21.44 18.06
C VAL A 132 -3.44 -20.93 17.66
N LEU A 133 -2.85 -21.50 16.62
CA LEU A 133 -1.90 -20.81 15.76
C LEU A 133 -2.22 -21.23 14.34
N ASN A 134 -3.38 -20.78 13.83
CA ASN A 134 -3.58 -20.84 12.39
C ASN A 134 -2.71 -19.75 11.79
N ALA A 135 -1.84 -20.17 10.88
CA ALA A 135 -1.10 -19.33 9.97
C ALA A 135 -1.92 -18.17 9.43
N VAL A 136 -1.34 -16.97 9.43
CA VAL A 136 -1.34 -16.18 8.21
C VAL A 136 0.12 -15.91 7.85
N GLY A 137 0.75 -16.91 7.25
CA GLY A 137 1.97 -16.74 6.49
C GLY A 137 1.57 -16.47 5.04
N GLY A 138 2.02 -15.35 4.51
CA GLY A 138 1.90 -14.97 3.10
C GLY A 138 3.29 -14.81 2.52
N GLY A 139 3.48 -15.23 1.29
CA GLY A 139 4.78 -15.24 0.62
C GLY A 139 5.07 -16.60 -0.01
N LEU A 140 5.72 -16.58 -1.17
CA LEU A 140 6.16 -17.79 -1.88
C LEU A 140 7.16 -18.62 -1.04
N ALA A 141 7.91 -17.97 -0.14
CA ALA A 141 8.87 -18.64 0.73
C ALA A 141 8.22 -19.34 1.96
N ASP A 142 7.03 -18.91 2.37
CA ASP A 142 6.38 -19.38 3.59
C ASP A 142 5.30 -20.40 3.23
N GLY A 143 5.61 -21.67 3.48
CA GLY A 143 4.74 -22.81 3.25
C GLY A 143 3.29 -22.57 3.68
N ALA A 144 2.33 -22.80 2.78
CA ALA A 144 0.91 -22.79 3.10
C ALA A 144 0.60 -23.66 4.32
N GLY A 145 0.31 -23.03 5.47
CA GLY A 145 -0.02 -23.69 6.72
C GLY A 145 0.99 -23.58 7.86
N ALA A 146 2.05 -22.76 7.76
CA ALA A 146 2.97 -22.49 8.88
C ALA A 146 2.28 -21.68 10.01
N PRO A 147 2.20 -22.17 11.27
CA PRO A 147 1.47 -21.50 12.34
C PRO A 147 1.89 -20.03 12.52
N ALA A 148 0.94 -19.15 12.85
CA ALA A 148 1.25 -17.75 13.13
C ALA A 148 2.30 -17.65 14.25
N LEU A 149 3.34 -16.83 14.05
CA LEU A 149 4.44 -16.69 15.01
C LEU A 149 4.07 -15.77 16.17
N THR A 150 3.21 -14.78 15.92
CA THR A 150 2.55 -13.98 16.94
C THR A 150 1.08 -13.83 16.65
N GLN A 151 0.27 -13.65 17.70
CA GLN A 151 -1.16 -13.39 17.58
C GLN A 151 -1.63 -12.43 18.67
N GLY A 152 -2.19 -11.29 18.25
CA GLY A 152 -2.86 -10.34 19.15
C GLY A 152 -4.35 -10.65 19.31
N ALA A 153 -4.89 -10.43 20.51
CA ALA A 153 -6.31 -10.57 20.79
C ALA A 153 -6.74 -9.70 21.99
N VAL A 154 -8.05 -9.60 22.19
CA VAL A 154 -8.62 -9.10 23.45
C VAL A 154 -9.52 -10.16 24.06
N VAL A 155 -9.18 -10.59 25.28
CA VAL A 155 -9.92 -11.61 26.04
C VAL A 155 -10.35 -11.01 27.37
N ASP A 156 -11.65 -11.06 27.68
CA ASP A 156 -12.22 -10.47 28.90
C ASP A 156 -11.86 -8.99 29.12
N GLY A 157 -11.62 -8.23 28.04
CA GLY A 157 -11.18 -6.83 28.07
C GLY A 157 -9.70 -6.64 28.43
N VAL A 158 -8.88 -7.69 28.35
CA VAL A 158 -7.42 -7.67 28.49
C VAL A 158 -6.79 -7.86 27.12
N GLY A 159 -5.84 -7.01 26.76
CA GLY A 159 -4.99 -7.23 25.59
C GLY A 159 -4.11 -8.44 25.82
N LEU A 160 -4.16 -9.41 24.91
CA LEU A 160 -3.41 -10.66 24.98
C LEU A 160 -2.54 -10.78 23.73
N LEU A 161 -1.24 -10.91 23.93
CA LEU A 161 -0.29 -11.27 22.88
C LEU A 161 0.19 -12.70 23.11
N ARG A 162 0.06 -13.56 22.10
CA ARG A 162 0.71 -14.87 22.08
C ARG A 162 1.93 -14.80 21.18
N VAL A 163 3.05 -15.36 21.64
CA VAL A 163 4.33 -15.29 20.93
C VAL A 163 4.97 -16.67 20.90
N ALA A 164 5.36 -17.12 19.72
CA ALA A 164 6.12 -18.34 19.57
C ALA A 164 7.60 -18.09 19.91
N PRO A 165 8.32 -19.04 20.53
CA PRO A 165 9.68 -18.81 21.01
C PRO A 165 10.67 -18.43 19.91
N GLN A 166 10.40 -18.82 18.65
CA GLN A 166 11.27 -18.47 17.53
C GLN A 166 11.36 -16.95 17.30
N VAL A 167 10.29 -16.21 17.62
CA VAL A 167 10.27 -14.74 17.54
C VAL A 167 11.19 -14.12 18.59
N LEU A 168 11.29 -14.77 19.75
CA LEU A 168 12.07 -14.28 20.89
C LEU A 168 13.53 -14.70 20.83
N ALA A 169 13.93 -15.56 19.89
CA ALA A 169 15.29 -16.09 19.81
C ALA A 169 16.35 -14.99 19.64
N SER A 170 16.03 -13.91 18.91
CA SER A 170 16.94 -12.77 18.71
C SER A 170 17.20 -11.96 19.99
N SER A 171 16.40 -12.14 21.04
CA SER A 171 16.69 -11.54 22.36
C SER A 171 18.03 -12.02 22.94
N LEU A 172 18.51 -13.20 22.51
CA LEU A 172 19.77 -13.80 22.95
C LEU A 172 20.99 -13.24 22.22
N GLU A 173 20.79 -12.51 21.12
CA GLU A 173 21.86 -11.96 20.29
C GLU A 173 22.25 -10.58 20.78
N ASP A 174 23.54 -10.22 20.78
CA ASP A 174 23.95 -8.85 21.10
C ASP A 174 23.23 -7.85 20.17
N PRO A 175 22.74 -6.69 20.68
CA PRO A 175 22.07 -5.72 19.84
C PRO A 175 23.00 -5.32 18.68
N PRO A 176 22.48 -5.25 17.44
CA PRO A 176 23.30 -4.83 16.32
C PRO A 176 23.90 -3.46 16.63
N GLU A 177 25.19 -3.25 16.29
CA GLU A 177 25.77 -1.91 16.37
C GLU A 177 24.84 -0.94 15.63
N PRO A 178 24.53 0.24 16.19
CA PRO A 178 23.67 1.21 15.53
C PRO A 178 24.25 1.43 14.13
N ALA A 179 23.43 1.18 13.11
CA ALA A 179 23.87 1.33 11.73
C ALA A 179 24.49 2.73 11.59
N VAL A 180 25.78 2.79 11.26
CA VAL A 180 26.39 4.04 10.84
C VAL A 180 25.53 4.49 9.65
N PRO A 181 24.85 5.64 9.73
CA PRO A 181 24.05 6.10 8.60
C PRO A 181 24.97 6.08 7.39
N ALA A 182 24.58 5.33 6.36
CA ALA A 182 25.34 5.28 5.12
C ALA A 182 25.61 6.74 4.73
N GLU A 183 26.88 7.10 4.48
CA GLU A 183 27.16 8.45 3.99
C GLU A 183 26.24 8.70 2.80
N PRO A 184 25.47 9.79 2.79
CA PRO A 184 24.42 9.99 1.80
C PRO A 184 25.08 10.02 0.43
N THR A 185 24.94 8.94 -0.33
CA THR A 185 25.21 8.94 -1.76
C THR A 185 24.10 9.76 -2.41
N SER A 186 24.29 11.08 -2.38
CA SER A 186 23.66 12.09 -3.25
C SER A 186 22.15 11.98 -3.51
N LEU A 187 21.35 11.59 -2.51
CA LEU A 187 19.91 11.86 -2.49
C LEU A 187 19.63 12.80 -1.31
N ARG A 188 19.09 13.97 -1.65
CA ARG A 188 18.78 15.08 -0.73
C ARG A 188 17.83 14.58 0.36
N GLU A 189 18.19 14.80 1.62
CA GLU A 189 17.30 14.67 2.77
C GLU A 189 16.10 15.61 2.58
N ASP A 190 14.90 15.04 2.59
CA ASP A 190 13.62 15.75 2.52
C ASP A 190 13.25 16.23 3.95
N PRO A 191 13.14 17.55 4.19
CA PRO A 191 12.87 18.10 5.52
C PRO A 191 11.38 18.00 5.94
N THR A 192 10.50 17.37 5.15
CA THR A 192 9.09 17.19 5.50
C THR A 192 8.77 15.87 6.21
N LEU A 193 9.76 15.00 6.38
CA LEU A 193 9.62 13.79 7.18
C LEU A 193 9.71 14.14 8.67
N VAL A 194 8.55 14.23 9.34
CA VAL A 194 8.52 13.95 10.79
C VAL A 194 8.85 12.47 10.93
N THR A 195 10.13 12.15 11.02
CA THR A 195 10.57 10.86 11.53
C THR A 195 10.30 10.91 13.02
N PRO A 196 9.35 10.13 13.58
CA PRO A 196 9.34 9.95 15.01
C PRO A 196 10.73 9.40 15.40
N PRO A 197 11.31 9.81 16.53
CA PRO A 197 12.46 9.09 17.05
C PRO A 197 12.07 7.61 17.15
N THR A 198 12.89 6.71 16.59
CA THR A 198 12.73 5.28 16.83
C THR A 198 13.04 5.03 18.30
N GLU A 199 12.00 5.06 19.13
CA GLU A 199 12.07 4.82 20.58
C GLU A 199 12.02 3.32 20.93
N VAL A 200 11.98 2.45 19.93
CA VAL A 200 11.94 1.00 20.11
C VAL A 200 13.34 0.41 20.30
N VAL A 201 13.46 -0.60 21.15
CA VAL A 201 14.75 -1.24 21.50
C VAL A 201 15.41 -1.85 20.26
N ALA A 202 16.72 -1.63 20.07
CA ALA A 202 17.46 -2.20 18.94
C ALA A 202 17.42 -3.74 18.93
N GLY A 203 17.19 -4.33 17.76
CA GLY A 203 17.00 -5.78 17.60
C GLY A 203 15.63 -6.29 18.06
N THR A 204 14.63 -5.40 18.21
CA THR A 204 13.22 -5.81 18.36
C THR A 204 12.77 -6.55 17.10
N PRO A 205 12.28 -7.80 17.19
CA PRO A 205 11.79 -8.54 16.03
C PRO A 205 10.57 -7.85 15.40
N TRP A 206 10.55 -7.72 14.08
CA TRP A 206 9.37 -7.18 13.39
C TRP A 206 8.08 -7.95 13.67
N GLU A 207 8.15 -9.28 13.77
CA GLU A 207 7.00 -10.14 14.12
C GLU A 207 6.47 -9.89 15.53
N LEU A 208 7.33 -9.48 16.47
CA LEU A 208 6.92 -9.08 17.82
C LEU A 208 6.14 -7.76 17.76
N ALA A 209 6.66 -6.78 17.01
CA ALA A 209 5.99 -5.50 16.78
C ALA A 209 4.63 -5.67 16.07
N ARG A 210 4.55 -6.56 15.07
CA ARG A 210 3.30 -6.88 14.35
C ARG A 210 2.23 -7.43 15.30
N GLY A 211 2.58 -8.45 16.09
CA GLY A 211 1.65 -9.03 17.05
C GLY A 211 1.22 -8.04 18.14
N PHE A 212 2.13 -7.18 18.60
CA PHE A 212 1.80 -6.13 19.56
C PHE A 212 0.83 -5.10 18.96
N GLY A 213 1.07 -4.66 17.73
CA GLY A 213 0.19 -3.77 16.98
C GLY A 213 -1.23 -4.33 16.78
N GLU A 214 -1.38 -5.66 16.58
CA GLU A 214 -2.69 -6.33 16.57
C GLU A 214 -3.44 -6.21 17.91
N VAL A 215 -2.73 -6.32 19.04
CA VAL A 215 -3.34 -6.13 20.36
C VAL A 215 -3.88 -4.71 20.51
N VAL A 216 -3.07 -3.71 20.18
CA VAL A 216 -3.46 -2.28 20.25
C VAL A 216 -4.68 -2.01 19.38
N GLN A 217 -4.65 -2.54 18.16
CA GLN A 217 -5.76 -2.51 17.21
C GLN A 217 -7.07 -3.06 17.79
N HIS A 218 -7.04 -4.28 18.36
CA HIS A 218 -8.23 -4.87 18.99
C HIS A 218 -8.70 -4.09 20.21
N LEU A 219 -7.78 -3.55 21.01
CA LEU A 219 -8.10 -2.73 22.18
C LEU A 219 -8.83 -1.44 21.78
N LEU A 220 -8.34 -0.72 20.77
CA LEU A 220 -8.96 0.50 20.25
C LEU A 220 -10.41 0.26 19.79
N VAL A 221 -10.63 -0.80 19.00
CA VAL A 221 -11.97 -1.09 18.46
C VAL A 221 -12.93 -1.59 19.53
N SER A 222 -12.44 -2.34 20.52
CA SER A 222 -13.26 -2.74 21.67
C SER A 222 -13.80 -1.53 22.46
N GLY A 223 -13.07 -0.42 22.47
CA GLY A 223 -13.47 0.85 23.09
C GLY A 223 -14.41 1.71 22.24
N ALA A 224 -14.54 1.44 20.94
CA ALA A 224 -15.22 2.32 19.97
C ALA A 224 -16.76 2.29 20.01
N GLY A 225 -17.37 1.62 20.99
CA GLY A 225 -18.82 1.69 21.24
C GLY A 225 -19.71 1.13 20.12
N GLY A 226 -19.21 0.13 19.39
CA GLY A 226 -19.93 -0.50 18.27
C GLY A 226 -19.65 0.12 16.90
N ARG A 227 -18.64 1.00 16.79
CA ARG A 227 -18.00 1.39 15.51
C ARG A 227 -16.77 0.51 15.26
N GLY A 228 -16.34 0.47 14.01
CA GLY A 228 -15.13 -0.20 13.57
C GLY A 228 -15.33 -1.13 12.37
N LEU A 229 -14.22 -1.53 11.78
CA LEU A 229 -14.17 -2.38 10.58
C LEU A 229 -14.49 -3.84 10.91
N THR A 230 -15.79 -4.11 11.10
CA THR A 230 -16.30 -5.46 11.41
C THR A 230 -16.82 -6.22 10.19
N ASP A 231 -16.92 -5.56 9.04
CA ASP A 231 -17.29 -6.20 7.79
C ASP A 231 -16.27 -7.29 7.43
N PRO A 232 -16.69 -8.46 6.91
CA PRO A 232 -15.75 -9.51 6.52
C PRO A 232 -14.65 -9.04 5.55
N SER A 233 -14.90 -8.05 4.69
CA SER A 233 -13.87 -7.51 3.78
C SER A 233 -12.69 -6.83 4.50
N ALA A 234 -12.85 -6.51 5.78
CA ALA A 234 -11.79 -5.92 6.58
C ALA A 234 -10.76 -6.91 7.12
N ALA A 235 -10.98 -8.23 7.01
CA ALA A 235 -10.10 -9.22 7.64
C ALA A 235 -8.62 -9.06 7.25
N THR A 236 -8.34 -8.93 5.95
CA THR A 236 -6.99 -8.71 5.42
C THR A 236 -6.48 -7.30 5.69
N PHE A 237 -7.37 -6.33 5.87
CA PHE A 237 -6.99 -4.99 6.30
C PHE A 237 -6.44 -4.97 7.73
N TRP A 238 -6.95 -5.82 8.64
CA TRP A 238 -6.39 -5.96 10.00
C TRP A 238 -4.93 -6.48 9.94
N SER A 239 -4.67 -7.53 9.17
CA SER A 239 -3.30 -8.05 8.99
C SER A 239 -2.37 -6.99 8.37
N ALA A 240 -2.81 -6.35 7.29
CA ALA A 240 -2.05 -5.29 6.61
C ALA A 240 -1.80 -4.06 7.49
N SER A 241 -2.76 -3.73 8.37
CA SER A 241 -2.68 -2.68 9.37
C SER A 241 -1.62 -2.98 10.43
N ALA A 242 -1.57 -4.21 10.92
CA ALA A 242 -0.54 -4.65 11.87
C ALA A 242 0.85 -4.66 11.25
N ALA A 243 0.96 -5.14 10.01
CA ALA A 243 2.21 -5.09 9.25
C ALA A 243 2.68 -3.64 9.04
N TYR A 244 1.77 -2.71 8.74
CA TYR A 244 2.09 -1.28 8.64
C TYR A 244 2.65 -0.72 9.96
N LEU A 245 2.00 -0.97 11.09
CA LEU A 245 2.49 -0.52 12.41
C LEU A 245 3.88 -1.09 12.72
N ALA A 246 4.08 -2.38 12.46
CA ALA A 246 5.37 -3.04 12.68
C ALA A 246 6.49 -2.42 11.84
N SER A 247 6.22 -2.11 10.56
CA SER A 247 7.19 -1.45 9.67
C SER A 247 7.48 0.00 10.08
N LEU A 248 6.56 0.66 10.78
CA LEU A 248 6.84 1.97 11.40
C LEU A 248 7.71 1.83 12.65
N ALA A 249 7.42 0.83 13.50
CA ALA A 249 8.14 0.60 14.76
C ALA A 249 9.57 0.07 14.53
N VAL A 250 9.76 -0.80 13.54
CA VAL A 250 11.05 -1.39 13.20
C VAL A 250 11.42 -1.04 11.74
N PRO A 251 11.83 0.22 11.48
CA PRO A 251 12.20 0.63 10.13
C PRO A 251 13.36 -0.22 9.58
N GLY A 252 13.16 -0.82 8.41
CA GLY A 252 14.14 -1.69 7.75
C GLY A 252 13.78 -3.17 7.78
N GLU A 253 12.84 -3.57 8.63
CA GLU A 253 12.17 -4.87 8.54
C GLU A 253 10.72 -4.68 8.10
N HIS A 254 10.17 -5.65 7.38
CA HIS A 254 8.85 -5.53 6.74
C HIS A 254 8.24 -6.89 6.42
N ALA A 255 6.93 -6.92 6.20
CA ALA A 255 6.23 -8.10 5.69
C ALA A 255 6.75 -8.51 4.30
N ASP A 256 6.75 -9.82 4.02
CA ASP A 256 6.99 -10.34 2.67
C ASP A 256 5.92 -9.79 1.69
N VAL A 257 6.38 -9.40 0.49
CA VAL A 257 5.53 -8.87 -0.60
C VAL A 257 5.54 -9.76 -1.84
N SER A 258 6.07 -10.97 -1.74
CA SER A 258 6.23 -11.91 -2.85
C SER A 258 4.86 -12.30 -3.43
N ASP A 259 3.87 -12.59 -2.58
CA ASP A 259 2.51 -12.88 -3.04
C ASP A 259 1.79 -11.65 -3.61
N LEU A 260 2.11 -10.45 -3.13
CA LEU A 260 1.61 -9.20 -3.71
C LEU A 260 2.13 -9.02 -5.14
N LEU A 261 3.41 -9.27 -5.37
CA LEU A 261 4.04 -9.14 -6.69
C LEU A 261 3.60 -10.27 -7.63
N HIS A 262 3.58 -11.51 -7.13
CA HIS A 262 3.14 -12.67 -7.87
C HIS A 262 1.64 -12.61 -8.20
N GLY A 263 0.84 -11.98 -7.35
CA GLY A 263 -0.61 -11.85 -7.45
C GLY A 263 -1.09 -10.40 -7.59
N SER A 264 -0.34 -9.53 -8.28
CA SER A 264 -0.64 -8.09 -8.36
C SER A 264 -2.04 -7.77 -8.91
N GLN A 265 -2.58 -8.63 -9.76
CA GLN A 265 -3.91 -8.53 -10.36
C GLN A 265 -5.05 -8.93 -9.43
N LEU A 266 -4.75 -9.59 -8.30
CA LEU A 266 -5.77 -9.96 -7.32
C LEU A 266 -6.35 -8.70 -6.68
N ALA A 267 -7.62 -8.77 -6.27
CA ALA A 267 -8.27 -7.64 -5.64
C ALA A 267 -7.52 -7.27 -4.35
N TRP A 268 -7.38 -5.98 -4.07
CA TRP A 268 -6.87 -5.58 -2.76
C TRP A 268 -7.83 -6.06 -1.67
N GLY A 269 -7.27 -6.69 -0.64
CA GLY A 269 -8.03 -7.38 0.39
C GLY A 269 -8.29 -8.86 0.09
N SER A 270 -7.75 -9.39 -1.01
CA SER A 270 -7.63 -10.83 -1.28
C SER A 270 -6.95 -11.55 -0.12
N ALA A 271 -7.52 -12.68 0.31
CA ALA A 271 -6.94 -13.53 1.36
C ALA A 271 -5.53 -14.04 1.01
N ARG A 272 -5.16 -14.08 -0.28
CA ARG A 272 -3.81 -14.46 -0.70
C ARG A 272 -2.76 -13.38 -0.47
N GLN A 273 -3.16 -12.11 -0.51
CA GLN A 273 -2.21 -11.00 -0.33
C GLN A 273 -1.95 -10.69 1.15
N ASP A 274 -2.96 -10.89 2.01
CA ASP A 274 -2.91 -10.74 3.47
C ASP A 274 -1.99 -9.60 3.97
N VAL A 275 -0.99 -9.88 4.83
CA VAL A 275 -0.03 -8.90 5.35
C VAL A 275 0.69 -8.12 4.26
N GLY A 276 0.96 -8.73 3.10
CA GLY A 276 1.63 -8.10 1.95
C GLY A 276 0.87 -6.91 1.36
N SER A 277 -0.42 -6.74 1.70
CA SER A 277 -1.24 -5.61 1.25
C SER A 277 -0.92 -4.27 1.94
N TRP A 278 0.01 -4.27 2.92
CA TRP A 278 0.36 -3.12 3.75
C TRP A 278 0.92 -1.92 2.96
N LEU A 279 1.58 -2.15 1.82
CA LEU A 279 2.19 -1.07 1.04
C LEU A 279 1.17 -0.08 0.47
N LEU A 280 -0.04 -0.52 0.11
CA LEU A 280 -1.10 0.41 -0.27
C LEU A 280 -1.55 1.24 0.93
N LEU A 281 -1.69 0.62 2.11
CA LEU A 281 -2.04 1.34 3.33
C LEU A 281 -0.96 2.38 3.69
N GLN A 282 0.32 2.01 3.61
CA GLN A 282 1.46 2.93 3.75
C GLN A 282 1.34 4.12 2.79
N HIS A 283 1.08 3.86 1.51
CA HIS A 283 0.92 4.91 0.51
C HIS A 283 -0.24 5.84 0.85
N LEU A 284 -1.40 5.28 1.21
CA LEU A 284 -2.61 6.04 1.52
C LEU A 284 -2.47 6.82 2.83
N ALA A 285 -1.87 6.22 3.86
CA ALA A 285 -1.63 6.83 5.16
C ALA A 285 -0.58 7.94 5.08
N GLY A 286 0.49 7.77 4.30
CA GLY A 286 1.50 8.79 4.08
C GLY A 286 1.01 10.06 3.37
N GLN A 287 -0.23 10.08 2.86
CA GLN A 287 -0.89 11.29 2.36
C GLN A 287 -1.57 12.11 3.47
N HIS A 288 -1.63 11.57 4.67
CA HIS A 288 -2.35 12.14 5.83
C HIS A 288 -1.47 12.02 7.07
N ASP A 289 -1.93 12.57 8.19
CA ASP A 289 -1.27 12.32 9.46
C ASP A 289 -1.55 10.89 9.97
N VAL A 290 -0.72 10.45 10.92
CA VAL A 290 -0.76 9.08 11.47
C VAL A 290 -2.10 8.73 12.14
N SER A 291 -2.91 9.73 12.52
CA SER A 291 -4.22 9.50 13.13
C SER A 291 -5.23 8.93 12.14
N LEU A 292 -5.02 9.02 10.81
CA LEU A 292 -5.94 8.44 9.84
C LEU A 292 -6.15 6.94 10.09
N VAL A 293 -5.09 6.21 10.42
CA VAL A 293 -5.17 4.77 10.66
C VAL A 293 -5.99 4.48 11.93
N ARG A 294 -5.77 5.25 13.00
CA ARG A 294 -6.61 5.23 14.21
C ARG A 294 -8.08 5.48 13.89
N ARG A 295 -8.36 6.48 13.05
CA ARG A 295 -9.72 6.85 12.62
C ARG A 295 -10.36 5.76 11.75
N LEU A 296 -9.61 5.09 10.88
CA LEU A 296 -10.12 3.95 10.11
C LEU A 296 -10.63 2.84 11.04
N TRP A 297 -9.89 2.51 12.11
CA TRP A 297 -10.33 1.49 13.06
C TRP A 297 -11.49 1.95 13.94
N THR A 298 -11.50 3.20 14.39
CA THR A 298 -12.42 3.67 15.44
C THR A 298 -13.66 4.40 14.92
N GLU A 299 -13.62 4.95 13.71
CA GLU A 299 -14.70 5.74 13.12
C GLU A 299 -15.37 5.07 11.91
N ALA A 300 -14.87 3.93 11.42
CA ALA A 300 -15.56 3.15 10.38
C ALA A 300 -16.94 2.69 10.84
N MET A 301 -17.89 2.62 9.90
CA MET A 301 -19.19 2.01 10.20
C MET A 301 -19.06 0.48 10.17
N PRO A 302 -19.88 -0.27 10.95
CA PRO A 302 -19.75 -1.73 11.07
C PRO A 302 -19.80 -2.51 9.76
N ASP A 303 -20.56 -2.03 8.78
CA ASP A 303 -20.76 -2.59 7.44
C ASP A 303 -19.97 -1.84 6.35
N GLU A 304 -19.06 -0.96 6.76
CA GLU A 304 -18.23 -0.17 5.85
C GLU A 304 -16.94 -0.94 5.52
N GLN A 305 -16.61 -1.00 4.23
CA GLN A 305 -15.35 -1.60 3.78
C GLN A 305 -14.18 -0.63 4.00
N PRO A 306 -12.94 -1.12 4.20
CA PRO A 306 -11.77 -0.29 4.49
C PRO A 306 -11.57 0.91 3.56
N LEU A 307 -11.59 0.71 2.24
CA LEU A 307 -11.41 1.83 1.30
C LEU A 307 -12.63 2.75 1.23
N ALA A 308 -13.83 2.27 1.57
CA ALA A 308 -15.03 3.11 1.66
C ALA A 308 -14.94 4.01 2.90
N ALA A 309 -14.48 3.47 4.03
CA ALA A 309 -14.16 4.23 5.23
C ALA A 309 -13.09 5.27 4.96
N TYR A 310 -12.01 4.92 4.25
CA TYR A 310 -11.00 5.87 3.81
C TYR A 310 -11.60 7.00 2.96
N ALA A 311 -12.42 6.65 1.96
CA ALA A 311 -13.08 7.64 1.10
C ALA A 311 -13.90 8.62 1.93
N ARG A 312 -14.74 8.13 2.84
CA ARG A 312 -15.57 8.96 3.71
C ARG A 312 -14.75 9.83 4.66
N LEU A 313 -13.80 9.24 5.39
CA LEU A 313 -13.01 9.94 6.43
C LEU A 313 -12.11 11.02 5.84
N THR A 314 -11.72 10.88 4.58
CA THR A 314 -10.92 11.86 3.82
C THR A 314 -11.76 12.73 2.89
N SER A 315 -13.09 12.60 2.91
CA SER A 315 -14.00 13.29 1.98
C SER A 315 -13.64 13.12 0.50
N SER A 316 -13.08 11.97 0.13
CA SER A 316 -12.66 11.63 -1.22
C SER A 316 -13.79 10.94 -2.00
N SER A 317 -13.91 11.22 -3.29
CA SER A 317 -14.78 10.45 -4.19
C SER A 317 -14.13 9.13 -4.59
N GLY A 318 -14.91 8.18 -5.12
CA GLY A 318 -14.38 6.93 -5.68
C GLY A 318 -13.32 7.17 -6.76
N THR A 319 -13.52 8.18 -7.62
CA THR A 319 -12.52 8.61 -8.62
C THR A 319 -11.20 9.03 -7.98
N VAL A 320 -11.24 9.78 -6.87
CA VAL A 320 -10.02 10.20 -6.15
C VAL A 320 -9.32 8.99 -5.53
N VAL A 321 -10.08 8.07 -4.92
CA VAL A 321 -9.53 6.82 -4.36
C VAL A 321 -8.88 5.98 -5.46
N ASN A 322 -9.57 5.76 -6.59
CA ASN A 322 -9.03 5.07 -7.75
C ASN A 322 -7.74 5.70 -8.27
N GLY A 323 -7.67 7.04 -8.30
CA GLY A 323 -6.47 7.79 -8.68
C GLY A 323 -5.29 7.53 -7.73
N ARG A 324 -5.54 7.50 -6.42
CA ARG A 324 -4.51 7.19 -5.40
C ARG A 324 -4.02 5.75 -5.49
N VAL A 325 -4.93 4.79 -5.68
CA VAL A 325 -4.55 3.37 -5.87
C VAL A 325 -3.72 3.20 -7.15
N ALA A 326 -4.09 3.90 -8.23
CA ALA A 326 -3.31 3.87 -9.46
C ALA A 326 -1.91 4.50 -9.30
N GLN A 327 -1.80 5.60 -8.55
CA GLN A 327 -0.50 6.19 -8.22
C GLN A 327 0.35 5.25 -7.37
N TYR A 328 -0.25 4.58 -6.39
CA TYR A 328 0.41 3.51 -5.65
C TYR A 328 0.92 2.41 -6.59
N ALA A 329 0.10 1.90 -7.50
CA ALA A 329 0.50 0.83 -8.41
C ALA A 329 1.68 1.25 -9.31
N LEU A 330 1.68 2.49 -9.82
CA LEU A 330 2.81 3.05 -10.55
C LEU A 330 4.09 3.05 -9.71
N ARG A 331 4.00 3.48 -8.44
CA ARG A 331 5.13 3.51 -7.51
C ARG A 331 5.61 2.14 -7.06
N ALA A 332 4.70 1.19 -6.91
CA ALA A 332 5.02 -0.20 -6.61
C ALA A 332 5.81 -0.84 -7.76
N VAL A 333 5.41 -0.59 -9.02
CA VAL A 333 6.17 -1.05 -10.20
C VAL A 333 7.56 -0.42 -10.25
N ALA A 334 7.67 0.83 -9.81
CA ALA A 334 8.94 1.54 -9.74
C ALA A 334 9.82 1.18 -8.54
N ALA A 335 9.27 0.44 -7.57
CA ALA A 335 9.86 0.20 -6.24
C ALA A 335 10.22 1.49 -5.47
N ASP A 336 9.42 2.57 -5.62
CA ASP A 336 9.67 3.87 -4.99
C ASP A 336 8.52 4.34 -4.07
N VAL A 337 7.80 3.39 -3.49
CA VAL A 337 6.74 3.69 -2.51
C VAL A 337 7.34 4.46 -1.34
N ALA A 338 6.87 5.70 -1.15
CA ALA A 338 7.37 6.61 -0.13
C ALA A 338 6.86 6.24 1.27
N GLY A 339 7.68 6.50 2.29
CA GLY A 339 7.36 6.30 3.70
C GLY A 339 8.59 6.14 4.59
N THR A 340 8.38 6.11 5.89
CA THR A 340 9.42 5.84 6.90
C THR A 340 10.10 4.51 6.63
N GLY A 341 11.43 4.46 6.72
CA GLY A 341 12.21 3.24 6.46
C GLY A 341 12.42 2.90 4.97
N GLY A 342 11.94 3.74 4.04
CA GLY A 342 12.08 3.50 2.60
C GLY A 342 11.33 2.25 2.14
N PRO A 343 10.01 2.15 2.39
CA PRO A 343 9.24 0.92 2.24
C PRO A 343 9.21 0.40 0.79
N GLY A 344 9.49 1.23 -0.21
CA GLY A 344 9.67 0.78 -1.60
C GLY A 344 10.84 -0.21 -1.80
N ALA A 345 11.87 -0.17 -0.94
CA ALA A 345 13.04 -1.04 -1.05
C ALA A 345 12.72 -2.53 -0.91
N VAL A 346 11.64 -2.90 -0.19
CA VAL A 346 11.17 -4.29 -0.09
C VAL A 346 10.87 -4.91 -1.45
N LEU A 347 10.35 -4.11 -2.38
CA LEU A 347 10.05 -4.53 -3.75
C LEU A 347 11.34 -4.77 -4.54
N THR A 348 12.48 -4.36 -3.98
CA THR A 348 13.81 -4.62 -4.50
C THR A 348 14.52 -5.85 -3.95
N ASP A 349 14.16 -6.28 -2.76
CA ASP A 349 14.86 -7.37 -2.06
C ASP A 349 14.19 -8.74 -2.27
N VAL A 350 13.04 -8.80 -2.96
CA VAL A 350 12.40 -10.06 -3.33
C VAL A 350 13.22 -10.88 -4.33
N ASP A 351 12.89 -12.18 -4.41
CA ASP A 351 13.49 -13.14 -5.32
C ASP A 351 13.70 -12.58 -6.76
N PRO A 352 14.94 -12.56 -7.29
CA PRO A 352 15.22 -12.03 -8.63
C PRO A 352 14.46 -12.75 -9.75
N VAL A 353 14.14 -14.04 -9.58
CA VAL A 353 13.31 -14.80 -10.53
C VAL A 353 11.88 -14.27 -10.56
N LEU A 354 11.34 -13.88 -9.41
CA LEU A 354 10.03 -13.23 -9.30
C LEU A 354 10.07 -11.82 -9.91
N ARG A 355 11.12 -11.04 -9.65
CA ARG A 355 11.26 -9.65 -10.15
C ARG A 355 11.20 -9.57 -11.67
N THR A 356 11.84 -10.52 -12.36
CA THR A 356 11.79 -10.59 -13.84
C THR A 356 10.42 -10.99 -14.40
N ARG A 357 9.46 -11.40 -13.54
CA ARG A 357 8.14 -11.94 -13.89
C ARG A 357 6.96 -11.13 -13.32
N ILE A 358 7.21 -9.91 -12.84
CA ILE A 358 6.14 -9.02 -12.35
C ILE A 358 5.20 -8.57 -13.47
N THR A 359 5.64 -8.60 -14.73
CA THR A 359 4.77 -8.21 -15.86
C THR A 359 3.69 -9.26 -16.09
N THR A 360 2.52 -8.82 -16.53
CA THR A 360 1.36 -9.66 -16.79
C THR A 360 1.50 -10.45 -18.08
N PRO A 361 1.25 -11.77 -18.08
CA PRO A 361 1.12 -12.55 -19.31
C PRO A 361 -0.05 -12.02 -20.17
N LEU A 362 0.22 -11.75 -21.45
CA LEU A 362 -0.74 -11.19 -22.40
C LEU A 362 -0.99 -12.13 -23.57
N ASP A 363 -2.25 -12.26 -23.99
CA ASP A 363 -2.60 -12.99 -25.21
C ASP A 363 -2.47 -12.06 -26.43
N ALA A 364 -1.45 -12.28 -27.27
CA ALA A 364 -1.34 -11.58 -28.54
C ALA A 364 -2.42 -12.06 -29.53
N VAL A 365 -3.05 -11.13 -30.24
CA VAL A 365 -4.08 -11.48 -31.23
C VAL A 365 -3.44 -11.91 -32.54
N ALA A 366 -3.71 -13.14 -32.94
CA ALA A 366 -3.24 -13.68 -34.21
C ALA A 366 -3.67 -12.78 -35.38
N ASP A 367 -2.75 -12.55 -36.32
CA ASP A 367 -2.95 -11.75 -37.54
C ASP A 367 -3.31 -10.27 -37.32
N ASP A 368 -3.17 -9.75 -36.10
CA ASP A 368 -3.47 -8.35 -35.75
C ASP A 368 -2.37 -7.73 -34.86
N PRO A 369 -1.20 -7.37 -35.43
CA PRO A 369 -0.04 -6.90 -34.66
C PRO A 369 -0.36 -5.70 -33.76
N GLY A 370 0.20 -5.71 -32.56
CA GLY A 370 -0.02 -4.66 -31.57
C GLY A 370 -1.33 -4.78 -30.80
N HIS A 371 -2.16 -5.79 -31.08
CA HIS A 371 -3.38 -6.09 -30.31
C HIS A 371 -3.11 -7.19 -29.28
N TYR A 372 -3.46 -6.91 -28.02
CA TYR A 372 -3.23 -7.83 -26.89
C TYR A 372 -4.46 -7.90 -25.99
N ARG A 373 -4.62 -9.00 -25.25
CA ARG A 373 -5.80 -9.26 -24.42
C ARG A 373 -5.44 -9.69 -23.00
N VAL A 374 -6.30 -9.29 -22.06
CA VAL A 374 -6.29 -9.69 -20.65
C VAL A 374 -7.73 -10.00 -20.23
N LEU A 375 -8.21 -11.22 -20.51
CA LEU A 375 -9.65 -11.56 -20.40
C LEU A 375 -9.99 -12.52 -19.24
N GLY A 376 -9.03 -13.32 -18.79
CA GLY A 376 -9.24 -14.44 -17.86
C GLY A 376 -8.65 -14.21 -16.47
N ALA A 377 -7.91 -15.19 -15.97
CA ALA A 377 -7.36 -15.17 -14.61
C ALA A 377 -6.35 -14.04 -14.34
N PHE A 378 -5.80 -13.44 -15.40
CA PHE A 378 -4.92 -12.28 -15.32
C PHE A 378 -5.63 -10.94 -15.38
N ALA A 379 -6.94 -10.91 -15.71
CA ALA A 379 -7.71 -9.67 -15.63
C ALA A 379 -7.72 -9.17 -14.18
N PRO A 380 -7.48 -7.87 -13.95
CA PRO A 380 -7.35 -7.35 -12.60
C PRO A 380 -8.72 -7.36 -11.94
N ALA A 381 -8.79 -7.78 -10.68
CA ALA A 381 -9.96 -7.58 -9.84
C ALA A 381 -9.83 -6.22 -9.11
N ALA A 382 -10.91 -5.74 -8.47
CA ALA A 382 -10.97 -4.38 -7.90
C ALA A 382 -9.69 -3.99 -7.13
N TYR A 383 -9.05 -2.89 -7.55
CA TYR A 383 -7.79 -2.36 -7.01
C TYR A 383 -6.52 -3.20 -7.23
N GLY A 384 -6.64 -4.36 -7.85
CA GLY A 384 -5.51 -5.08 -8.44
C GLY A 384 -5.02 -4.40 -9.72
N TYR A 385 -3.78 -4.70 -10.09
CA TYR A 385 -3.12 -4.08 -11.24
C TYR A 385 -2.29 -5.06 -12.08
N ASN A 386 -2.23 -4.74 -13.37
CA ASN A 386 -1.38 -5.39 -14.35
C ASN A 386 -0.23 -4.46 -14.76
N VAL A 387 0.85 -5.08 -15.20
CA VAL A 387 2.08 -4.41 -15.62
C VAL A 387 2.45 -4.93 -17.00
N VAL A 388 2.54 -4.04 -17.99
CA VAL A 388 2.90 -4.37 -19.36
C VAL A 388 4.20 -3.67 -19.70
N GLU A 389 5.25 -4.45 -19.91
CA GLU A 389 6.54 -3.91 -20.35
C GLU A 389 6.52 -3.62 -21.86
N LEU A 390 6.96 -2.41 -22.20
CA LEU A 390 6.97 -1.89 -23.55
C LEU A 390 8.41 -1.54 -23.94
N ALA A 391 8.84 -2.05 -25.09
CA ALA A 391 10.09 -1.67 -25.74
C ALA A 391 9.78 -0.61 -26.82
N PRO A 392 10.07 0.68 -26.59
CA PRO A 392 9.80 1.72 -27.58
C PRO A 392 10.64 1.52 -28.85
N ALA A 393 10.07 1.84 -30.01
CA ALA A 393 10.76 1.65 -31.29
C ALA A 393 11.96 2.59 -31.48
N ALA A 394 11.85 3.83 -30.98
CA ALA A 394 12.93 4.82 -30.97
C ALA A 394 12.62 5.97 -29.99
N VAL A 395 13.67 6.61 -29.48
CA VAL A 395 13.56 7.88 -28.73
C VAL A 395 12.81 8.92 -29.55
N GLY A 396 11.93 9.68 -28.91
CA GLY A 396 11.12 10.73 -29.55
C GLY A 396 9.94 10.24 -30.39
N THR A 397 9.78 8.93 -30.58
CA THR A 397 8.59 8.35 -31.23
C THR A 397 7.49 8.13 -30.18
N PRO A 398 6.30 8.72 -30.31
CA PRO A 398 5.23 8.53 -29.34
C PRO A 398 4.86 7.06 -29.19
N VAL A 399 4.79 6.58 -27.95
CA VAL A 399 4.19 5.30 -27.60
C VAL A 399 2.74 5.56 -27.27
N ARG A 400 1.84 5.02 -28.09
CA ARG A 400 0.39 5.22 -27.97
C ARG A 400 -0.27 3.90 -27.61
N VAL A 401 -1.12 3.94 -26.60
CA VAL A 401 -1.88 2.78 -26.16
C VAL A 401 -3.36 3.13 -26.09
N ARG A 402 -4.21 2.39 -26.81
CA ARG A 402 -5.64 2.38 -26.55
C ARG A 402 -5.95 1.23 -25.61
N LEU A 403 -6.57 1.53 -24.49
CA LEU A 403 -7.19 0.53 -23.62
C LEU A 403 -8.69 0.53 -23.86
N ARG A 404 -9.27 -0.65 -24.04
CA ARG A 404 -10.71 -0.84 -24.08
C ARG A 404 -11.12 -1.99 -23.16
N GLY A 405 -11.93 -1.67 -22.17
CA GLY A 405 -12.46 -2.61 -21.20
C GLY A 405 -13.74 -3.29 -21.67
N HIS A 406 -13.93 -4.53 -21.24
CA HIS A 406 -15.14 -5.31 -21.45
C HIS A 406 -16.16 -5.02 -20.35
N VAL A 407 -16.80 -3.84 -20.43
CA VAL A 407 -17.80 -3.39 -19.46
C VAL A 407 -19.02 -4.33 -19.37
N GLU A 408 -19.28 -5.11 -20.41
CA GLU A 408 -20.35 -6.12 -20.44
C GLU A 408 -20.04 -7.38 -19.61
N ALA A 409 -18.76 -7.62 -19.32
CA ALA A 409 -18.27 -8.76 -18.56
C ALA A 409 -17.67 -8.36 -17.20
N ALA A 410 -17.75 -7.07 -16.83
CA ALA A 410 -17.25 -6.50 -15.59
C ALA A 410 -18.42 -6.04 -14.68
N PRO A 411 -18.16 -5.72 -13.40
CA PRO A 411 -19.16 -5.10 -12.52
C PRO A 411 -19.78 -3.83 -13.12
N ALA A 412 -20.99 -3.48 -12.67
CA ALA A 412 -21.63 -2.23 -13.06
C ALA A 412 -20.72 -1.03 -12.76
N ASP A 413 -20.68 -0.06 -13.68
CA ASP A 413 -19.79 1.11 -13.62
C ASP A 413 -18.28 0.78 -13.57
N ALA A 414 -17.87 -0.34 -14.16
CA ALA A 414 -16.47 -0.69 -14.28
C ALA A 414 -15.67 0.36 -15.07
N ALA A 415 -14.55 0.79 -14.48
CA ALA A 415 -13.54 1.59 -15.14
C ALA A 415 -12.14 1.02 -14.88
N TRP A 416 -11.17 1.54 -15.63
CA TRP A 416 -9.76 1.22 -15.51
C TRP A 416 -8.99 2.51 -15.28
N ALA A 417 -7.94 2.46 -14.49
CA ALA A 417 -6.98 3.55 -14.35
C ALA A 417 -5.66 3.15 -15.00
N VAL A 418 -5.11 4.00 -15.86
CA VAL A 418 -3.94 3.67 -16.69
C VAL A 418 -2.88 4.75 -16.55
N GLY A 419 -1.62 4.35 -16.47
CA GLY A 419 -0.48 5.27 -16.49
C GLY A 419 0.81 4.58 -16.92
N PHE A 420 1.83 5.36 -17.20
CA PHE A 420 3.17 4.91 -17.55
C PHE A 420 4.16 5.14 -16.41
N VAL A 421 5.05 4.18 -16.22
CA VAL A 421 6.28 4.28 -15.42
C VAL A 421 7.45 4.16 -16.39
N VAL A 422 8.40 5.08 -16.29
CA VAL A 422 9.60 5.08 -17.12
C VAL A 422 10.82 5.11 -16.21
N HIS A 423 11.66 4.08 -16.31
CA HIS A 423 12.96 4.05 -15.66
C HIS A 423 13.99 4.59 -16.65
N GLY A 424 14.74 5.61 -16.25
CA GLY A 424 15.83 6.15 -17.06
C GLY A 424 17.07 6.46 -16.23
N ALA A 425 18.15 6.82 -16.92
CA ALA A 425 19.42 7.19 -16.28
C ALA A 425 19.29 8.39 -15.32
N ASP A 426 18.35 9.29 -15.60
CA ASP A 426 18.06 10.48 -14.78
C ASP A 426 17.05 10.22 -13.65
N GLY A 427 16.63 8.96 -13.46
CA GLY A 427 15.66 8.55 -12.45
C GLY A 427 14.33 8.06 -13.04
N ILE A 428 13.31 7.98 -12.18
CA ILE A 428 11.98 7.47 -12.53
C ILE A 428 11.06 8.60 -12.97
N ARG A 429 10.23 8.34 -13.98
CA ARG A 429 9.24 9.25 -14.54
C ARG A 429 7.86 8.61 -14.58
N TYR A 430 6.85 9.40 -14.23
CA TYR A 430 5.45 8.99 -14.26
C TYR A 430 4.67 9.80 -15.30
N SER A 431 3.70 9.17 -15.96
CA SER A 431 2.64 9.91 -16.65
C SER A 431 1.53 10.30 -15.66
N PRO A 432 0.63 11.23 -16.04
CA PRO A 432 -0.67 11.34 -15.40
C PRO A 432 -1.42 9.99 -15.45
N VAL A 433 -2.28 9.76 -14.46
CA VAL A 433 -3.23 8.64 -14.47
C VAL A 433 -4.48 9.04 -15.26
N THR A 434 -4.91 8.19 -16.18
CA THR A 434 -6.16 8.36 -16.93
C THR A 434 -7.15 7.29 -16.52
N GLN A 435 -8.33 7.69 -16.02
CA GLN A 435 -9.44 6.78 -15.77
C GLN A 435 -10.32 6.68 -17.01
N THR A 436 -10.53 5.47 -17.53
CA THR A 436 -11.33 5.24 -18.73
C THR A 436 -11.85 3.81 -18.81
N ALA A 437 -12.98 3.62 -19.51
CA ALA A 437 -13.43 2.31 -19.99
C ALA A 437 -13.04 2.06 -21.45
N ASP A 438 -12.76 3.12 -22.21
CA ASP A 438 -12.27 3.09 -23.58
C ASP A 438 -11.53 4.41 -23.84
N GLY A 439 -10.21 4.39 -23.90
CA GLY A 439 -9.42 5.61 -24.03
C GLY A 439 -7.99 5.37 -24.50
N GLU A 440 -7.37 6.45 -24.97
CA GLU A 440 -5.99 6.46 -25.44
C GLU A 440 -5.09 7.21 -24.47
N VAL A 441 -3.94 6.63 -24.17
CA VAL A 441 -2.86 7.24 -23.41
C VAL A 441 -1.60 7.27 -24.28
N GLU A 442 -0.79 8.31 -24.09
CA GLU A 442 0.43 8.53 -24.87
C GLU A 442 1.58 8.95 -23.95
N MET A 443 2.78 8.50 -24.28
CA MET A 443 4.02 9.05 -23.74
C MET A 443 5.10 9.14 -24.81
N ILE A 444 6.07 10.03 -24.62
CA ILE A 444 7.20 10.22 -25.55
C ILE A 444 8.49 9.77 -24.84
N PRO A 445 9.18 8.72 -25.34
CA PRO A 445 10.44 8.27 -24.79
C PRO A 445 11.52 9.33 -24.98
N ARG A 446 12.32 9.55 -23.94
CA ARG A 446 13.44 10.49 -23.88
C ARG A 446 14.76 9.74 -24.06
N GLU A 447 15.80 10.49 -24.41
CA GLU A 447 17.16 9.95 -24.36
C GLU A 447 17.48 9.55 -22.92
N GLY A 448 18.01 8.34 -22.70
CA GLY A 448 18.28 7.80 -21.37
C GLY A 448 17.14 7.00 -20.73
N ASP A 449 15.94 6.96 -21.33
CA ASP A 449 14.88 6.03 -20.90
C ASP A 449 15.30 4.59 -21.22
N ALA A 450 15.23 3.69 -20.23
CA ALA A 450 15.70 2.31 -20.28
C ALA A 450 14.56 1.28 -20.26
N GLN A 451 13.55 1.48 -19.41
CA GLN A 451 12.37 0.59 -19.34
C GLN A 451 11.09 1.42 -19.28
N VAL A 452 10.08 1.01 -20.05
CA VAL A 452 8.75 1.62 -20.05
C VAL A 452 7.73 0.57 -19.64
N HIS A 453 6.99 0.83 -18.56
CA HIS A 453 5.88 0.00 -18.12
C HIS A 453 4.58 0.77 -18.27
N LEU A 454 3.57 0.12 -18.85
CA LEU A 454 2.18 0.54 -18.75
C LEU A 454 1.54 -0.20 -17.57
N VAL A 455 0.96 0.53 -16.64
CA VAL A 455 0.25 -0.02 -15.49
C VAL A 455 -1.24 0.19 -15.69
N VAL A 456 -2.01 -0.89 -15.54
CA VAL A 456 -3.47 -0.89 -15.68
C VAL A 456 -4.09 -1.39 -14.39
N VAL A 457 -4.90 -0.56 -13.74
CA VAL A 457 -5.55 -0.86 -12.47
C VAL A 457 -7.05 -1.01 -12.68
N ALA A 458 -7.66 -2.03 -12.08
CA ALA A 458 -9.12 -2.11 -11.98
C ALA A 458 -9.64 -1.00 -11.06
N ALA A 459 -10.39 -0.06 -11.61
CA ALA A 459 -10.85 1.15 -10.93
C ALA A 459 -12.38 1.14 -10.86
N PRO A 460 -12.99 0.45 -9.88
CA PRO A 460 -14.45 0.30 -9.84
C PRO A 460 -15.13 1.66 -9.63
N GLY A 461 -16.29 1.87 -10.27
CA GLY A 461 -17.09 3.09 -10.09
C GLY A 461 -17.66 3.25 -8.68
N GLN A 462 -17.77 2.16 -7.92
CA GLN A 462 -18.10 2.14 -6.50
C GLN A 462 -17.00 1.43 -5.72
N VAL A 463 -16.62 2.00 -4.59
CA VAL A 463 -15.56 1.43 -3.76
C VAL A 463 -16.02 0.10 -3.19
N SER A 464 -15.41 -1.00 -3.66
CA SER A 464 -15.80 -2.37 -3.31
C SER A 464 -14.59 -3.30 -3.22
N GLN A 465 -14.67 -4.27 -2.32
CA GLN A 465 -13.60 -5.19 -1.92
C GLN A 465 -14.21 -6.58 -1.68
N PRO A 466 -13.43 -7.66 -1.90
CA PRO A 466 -13.89 -9.01 -1.62
C PRO A 466 -14.12 -9.20 -0.11
N ALA A 467 -15.14 -9.98 0.25
CA ALA A 467 -15.35 -10.41 1.63
C ALA A 467 -14.27 -11.41 2.08
N ALA A 468 -14.01 -11.53 3.38
CA ALA A 468 -13.13 -12.57 3.91
C ALA A 468 -13.54 -13.96 3.42
N GLY A 469 -12.56 -14.73 2.93
CA GLY A 469 -12.78 -16.08 2.42
C GLY A 469 -13.50 -16.13 1.06
N GLN A 470 -13.81 -14.99 0.44
CA GLN A 470 -14.26 -14.95 -0.94
C GLN A 470 -13.08 -15.33 -1.84
N GLY A 471 -13.10 -16.58 -2.31
CA GLY A 471 -12.05 -17.13 -3.18
C GLY A 471 -12.02 -16.46 -4.54
N PHE A 472 -10.90 -16.57 -5.24
CA PHE A 472 -10.63 -15.96 -6.53
C PHE A 472 -11.71 -16.19 -7.60
N ALA A 473 -12.29 -17.38 -7.65
CA ALA A 473 -13.37 -17.69 -8.58
C ALA A 473 -14.66 -16.89 -8.29
N ALA A 474 -14.88 -16.46 -7.06
CA ALA A 474 -16.04 -15.66 -6.66
C ALA A 474 -15.80 -14.15 -6.76
N THR A 475 -14.59 -13.70 -7.11
CA THR A 475 -14.25 -12.27 -7.21
C THR A 475 -14.41 -11.78 -8.65
N PRO A 476 -15.21 -10.73 -8.90
CA PRO A 476 -15.33 -10.12 -10.22
C PRO A 476 -14.03 -9.50 -10.72
N ARG A 477 -13.77 -9.64 -12.01
CA ARG A 477 -12.57 -9.15 -12.72
C ARG A 477 -12.95 -8.13 -13.78
N PHE A 478 -11.95 -7.36 -14.23
CA PHE A 478 -12.09 -6.23 -15.13
C PHE A 478 -11.33 -6.50 -16.44
N PRO A 479 -11.84 -7.40 -17.31
CA PRO A 479 -11.15 -7.80 -18.53
C PRO A 479 -11.02 -6.64 -19.53
N TYR A 480 -9.89 -6.58 -20.25
CA TYR A 480 -9.61 -5.53 -21.22
C TYR A 480 -8.73 -6.00 -22.39
N GLU A 481 -8.73 -5.24 -23.48
CA GLU A 481 -7.81 -5.39 -24.61
C GLU A 481 -7.03 -4.09 -24.85
N LEU A 482 -5.82 -4.24 -25.40
CA LEU A 482 -4.89 -3.16 -25.68
C LEU A 482 -4.56 -3.11 -27.16
N ARG A 483 -4.47 -1.89 -27.70
CA ARG A 483 -3.77 -1.60 -28.97
C ARG A 483 -2.54 -0.76 -28.68
N VAL A 484 -1.37 -1.23 -29.10
CA VAL A 484 -0.09 -0.55 -28.92
C VAL A 484 0.49 -0.13 -30.27
N GLU A 485 0.89 1.13 -30.38
CA GLU A 485 1.64 1.72 -31.51
C GLU A 485 2.90 2.42 -30.96
N GLY A 486 4.00 2.38 -31.73
CA GLY A 486 5.27 3.01 -31.34
C GLY A 486 6.14 2.21 -30.35
N ALA A 487 5.66 1.05 -29.88
CA ALA A 487 6.40 0.11 -29.04
C ALA A 487 6.03 -1.35 -29.35
N GLN A 488 6.89 -2.29 -28.95
CA GLN A 488 6.57 -3.72 -28.87
C GLN A 488 6.31 -4.10 -27.41
N VAL A 489 5.37 -5.01 -27.17
CA VAL A 489 5.23 -5.63 -25.84
C VAL A 489 6.37 -6.61 -25.65
N VAL A 490 7.05 -6.52 -24.51
CA VAL A 490 8.12 -7.45 -24.15
C VAL A 490 7.49 -8.72 -23.59
N THR A 491 7.77 -9.85 -24.23
CA THR A 491 7.27 -11.17 -23.83
C THR A 491 8.39 -12.18 -23.52
N THR A 492 9.64 -11.80 -23.75
CA THR A 492 10.82 -12.60 -23.43
C THR A 492 11.35 -12.24 -22.06
N ARG A 493 11.83 -13.24 -21.32
CA ARG A 493 12.45 -13.07 -20.00
C ARG A 493 13.94 -13.31 -20.09
N ASP A 494 14.70 -12.49 -19.38
CA ASP A 494 16.09 -12.81 -19.11
C ASP A 494 16.17 -14.03 -18.18
N VAL A 495 17.14 -14.90 -18.46
CA VAL A 495 17.42 -16.05 -17.60
C VAL A 495 18.23 -15.54 -16.41
N VAL A 496 17.65 -15.68 -15.21
CA VAL A 496 18.31 -15.34 -13.95
C VAL A 496 19.34 -16.41 -13.60
N GLU A 497 20.48 -16.00 -13.03
CA GLU A 497 21.55 -16.88 -12.55
C GLU A 497 21.02 -17.92 -11.54
N GLY A 498 21.63 -19.12 -11.52
CA GLY A 498 21.17 -20.24 -10.69
C GLY A 498 20.06 -21.08 -11.35
N GLY A 499 19.75 -20.82 -12.61
CA GLY A 499 18.81 -21.64 -13.37
C GLY A 499 18.95 -21.47 -14.88
N HIS A 500 18.05 -22.12 -15.60
CA HIS A 500 18.03 -22.17 -17.05
C HIS A 500 16.61 -22.20 -17.61
N ALA A 501 16.45 -21.87 -18.89
CA ALA A 501 15.16 -21.99 -19.57
C ALA A 501 14.88 -23.46 -19.95
N HIS A 502 13.69 -23.96 -19.61
CA HIS A 502 13.25 -25.30 -19.97
C HIS A 502 13.13 -25.44 -21.50
N PRO A 503 13.66 -26.50 -22.13
CA PRO A 503 13.65 -26.65 -23.59
C PRO A 503 12.24 -26.76 -24.20
N ASN A 504 11.24 -27.14 -23.39
CA ASN A 504 9.85 -27.22 -23.78
C ASN A 504 9.03 -26.16 -23.03
N GLY A 505 8.82 -25.01 -23.67
CA GLY A 505 8.00 -23.89 -23.19
C GLY A 505 8.78 -22.64 -22.75
N GLY A 506 10.05 -22.79 -22.33
CA GLY A 506 10.95 -21.67 -22.06
C GLY A 506 10.88 -21.06 -20.65
N GLY A 507 10.06 -21.60 -19.74
CA GLY A 507 10.04 -21.15 -18.35
C GLY A 507 11.32 -21.44 -17.59
N TRP A 508 11.52 -20.77 -16.45
CA TRP A 508 12.76 -20.86 -15.69
C TRP A 508 12.74 -22.05 -14.74
N VAL A 509 13.86 -22.77 -14.71
CA VAL A 509 14.08 -23.95 -13.90
C VAL A 509 15.39 -23.79 -13.15
N ASP A 510 15.32 -23.89 -11.83
CA ASP A 510 16.47 -23.90 -10.94
C ASP A 510 17.43 -25.04 -11.32
N ASP A 511 18.73 -24.80 -11.17
CA ASP A 511 19.73 -25.83 -11.47
C ASP A 511 19.65 -27.03 -10.52
N ASP A 512 19.06 -26.86 -9.32
CA ASP A 512 18.80 -27.94 -8.36
C ASP A 512 17.48 -28.69 -8.62
N ALA A 513 16.60 -28.15 -9.45
CA ALA A 513 15.31 -28.76 -9.77
C ALA A 513 15.44 -29.96 -10.72
N ARG A 514 14.48 -30.89 -10.64
CA ARG A 514 14.42 -32.09 -11.50
C ARG A 514 13.19 -32.05 -12.39
N VAL A 515 13.33 -31.46 -13.58
CA VAL A 515 12.24 -31.35 -14.55
C VAL A 515 12.49 -32.30 -15.73
N ASP A 516 11.51 -33.14 -16.02
CA ASP A 516 11.56 -34.05 -17.17
C ASP A 516 11.43 -33.26 -18.49
N PRO A 517 12.27 -33.52 -19.52
CA PRO A 517 12.20 -32.82 -20.80
C PRO A 517 10.86 -32.89 -21.54
N GLY A 518 10.02 -33.88 -21.22
CA GLY A 518 8.66 -34.02 -21.74
C GLY A 518 7.65 -33.07 -21.10
N ALA A 519 7.92 -32.57 -19.88
CA ALA A 519 7.08 -31.58 -19.23
C ALA A 519 7.00 -30.30 -20.08
N TRP A 520 5.89 -29.58 -20.00
CA TRP A 520 5.78 -28.26 -20.62
C TRP A 520 5.83 -27.20 -19.53
N VAL A 521 6.82 -26.32 -19.58
CA VAL A 521 7.02 -25.22 -18.62
C VAL A 521 6.93 -23.91 -19.40
N GLY A 522 5.78 -23.23 -19.29
CA GLY A 522 5.49 -22.00 -20.02
C GLY A 522 6.45 -20.85 -19.70
N PRO A 523 6.54 -19.82 -20.55
CA PRO A 523 7.59 -18.80 -20.49
C PRO A 523 7.62 -18.01 -19.17
N ASP A 524 6.46 -17.83 -18.54
CA ASP A 524 6.32 -17.13 -17.25
C ASP A 524 6.26 -18.08 -16.04
N ALA A 525 6.29 -19.39 -16.27
CA ALA A 525 6.29 -20.39 -15.22
C ALA A 525 7.69 -20.59 -14.62
N VAL A 526 7.72 -21.03 -13.36
CA VAL A 526 8.93 -21.18 -12.55
C VAL A 526 8.92 -22.53 -11.85
N VAL A 527 10.05 -23.23 -11.90
CA VAL A 527 10.37 -24.36 -11.03
C VAL A 527 11.58 -23.99 -10.20
N ARG A 528 11.43 -23.90 -8.87
CA ARG A 528 12.43 -23.36 -7.93
C ARG A 528 12.88 -24.40 -6.90
N GLY A 529 14.11 -24.29 -6.40
CA GLY A 529 14.64 -25.19 -5.37
C GLY A 529 14.77 -26.64 -5.87
N ASP A 530 14.53 -27.62 -4.99
CA ASP A 530 14.70 -29.05 -5.28
C ASP A 530 13.43 -29.75 -5.84
N ALA A 531 12.49 -28.96 -6.37
CA ALA A 531 11.22 -29.46 -6.87
C ALA A 531 11.39 -30.47 -8.03
N THR A 532 10.48 -31.45 -8.09
CA THR A 532 10.49 -32.50 -9.13
C THR A 532 9.23 -32.43 -9.98
N VAL A 533 9.39 -32.35 -11.31
CA VAL A 533 8.29 -32.21 -12.29
C VAL A 533 8.39 -33.31 -13.36
N GLY A 534 7.34 -34.12 -13.50
CA GLY A 534 7.30 -35.28 -14.39
C GLY A 534 6.87 -34.99 -15.84
N ALA A 535 7.15 -35.95 -16.74
CA ALA A 535 7.03 -35.81 -18.20
C ALA A 535 5.66 -35.37 -18.77
N LYS A 536 4.57 -35.51 -18.02
CA LYS A 536 3.20 -35.21 -18.47
C LYS A 536 2.63 -33.93 -17.86
N VAL A 537 3.41 -33.26 -17.00
CA VAL A 537 2.99 -32.06 -16.30
C VAL A 537 3.02 -30.86 -17.25
N ARG A 538 2.06 -29.95 -17.07
CA ARG A 538 2.00 -28.65 -17.75
C ARG A 538 1.97 -27.53 -16.71
N LEU A 539 2.92 -26.60 -16.81
CA LEU A 539 2.99 -25.40 -15.98
C LEU A 539 2.71 -24.17 -16.86
N GLU A 540 1.51 -23.61 -16.75
CA GLU A 540 0.92 -22.54 -17.58
C GLU A 540 0.82 -21.21 -16.84
N GLY A 541 0.76 -20.08 -17.58
CA GLY A 541 0.76 -18.75 -16.96
C GLY A 541 1.99 -18.52 -16.09
N ARG A 542 1.78 -17.98 -14.89
CA ARG A 542 2.77 -17.79 -13.83
C ARG A 542 2.75 -18.94 -12.81
N ALA A 543 2.48 -20.17 -13.25
CA ALA A 543 2.60 -21.33 -12.38
C ALA A 543 3.98 -21.36 -11.69
N TRP A 544 3.97 -21.51 -10.37
CA TRP A 544 5.18 -21.56 -9.54
C TRP A 544 5.23 -22.87 -8.77
N VAL A 545 6.27 -23.66 -8.98
CA VAL A 545 6.48 -24.93 -8.28
C VAL A 545 7.80 -24.84 -7.54
N GLU A 546 7.79 -24.99 -6.22
CA GLU A 546 8.99 -24.75 -5.42
C GLU A 546 9.17 -25.70 -4.24
N ALA A 547 10.32 -25.54 -3.56
CA ALA A 547 10.75 -26.38 -2.46
C ALA A 547 10.74 -27.87 -2.84
N GLY A 548 10.51 -28.77 -1.88
CA GLY A 548 10.49 -30.21 -2.10
C GLY A 548 9.22 -30.74 -2.77
N ALA A 549 8.49 -29.93 -3.54
CA ALA A 549 7.25 -30.34 -4.19
C ALA A 549 7.51 -31.37 -5.30
N GLU A 550 6.67 -32.41 -5.36
CA GLU A 550 6.71 -33.46 -6.38
C GLU A 550 5.43 -33.42 -7.22
N VAL A 551 5.54 -33.03 -8.49
CA VAL A 551 4.40 -32.94 -9.43
C VAL A 551 4.60 -33.97 -10.55
N THR A 552 3.70 -34.95 -10.65
CA THR A 552 3.78 -36.06 -11.61
C THR A 552 2.41 -36.39 -12.19
N GLY A 553 2.29 -37.31 -13.15
CA GLY A 553 0.99 -37.62 -13.76
C GLY A 553 0.49 -36.53 -14.73
N SER A 554 -0.82 -36.52 -15.00
CA SER A 554 -1.47 -35.54 -15.89
C SER A 554 -1.89 -34.28 -15.11
N VAL A 555 -0.94 -33.63 -14.43
CA VAL A 555 -1.20 -32.43 -13.63
C VAL A 555 -1.02 -31.17 -14.48
N ILE A 556 -1.97 -30.23 -14.36
CA ILE A 556 -1.87 -28.89 -14.92
C ILE A 556 -1.81 -27.90 -13.76
N VAL A 557 -0.72 -27.14 -13.65
CA VAL A 557 -0.64 -25.95 -12.78
C VAL A 557 -0.71 -24.75 -13.70
N ARG A 558 -1.60 -23.78 -13.43
CA ARG A 558 -1.84 -22.65 -14.34
C ARG A 558 -2.13 -21.34 -13.62
N ASP A 559 -2.35 -20.28 -14.38
CA ASP A 559 -2.72 -18.94 -13.90
C ASP A 559 -1.65 -18.36 -12.96
N SER A 560 -1.93 -18.03 -11.70
CA SER A 560 -0.92 -17.60 -10.71
C SER A 560 -0.75 -18.63 -9.59
N ALA A 561 -1.05 -19.91 -9.86
CA ALA A 561 -1.04 -20.93 -8.84
C ALA A 561 0.38 -21.29 -8.36
N VAL A 562 0.48 -21.60 -7.07
CA VAL A 562 1.73 -21.97 -6.39
C VAL A 562 1.61 -23.39 -5.84
N VAL A 563 2.61 -24.22 -6.07
CA VAL A 563 2.75 -25.55 -5.47
C VAL A 563 4.05 -25.57 -4.69
N GLN A 564 3.98 -25.83 -3.39
CA GLN A 564 5.11 -25.61 -2.49
C GLN A 564 5.20 -26.63 -1.35
N GLY A 565 6.20 -26.47 -0.49
CA GLY A 565 6.45 -27.33 0.66
C GLY A 565 6.77 -28.77 0.23
N THR A 566 6.12 -29.75 0.85
CA THR A 566 6.27 -31.18 0.50
C THR A 566 5.05 -31.72 -0.27
N ALA A 567 4.38 -30.86 -1.04
CA ALA A 567 3.21 -31.25 -1.82
C ALA A 567 3.56 -32.41 -2.77
N ARG A 568 2.67 -33.40 -2.88
CA ARG A 568 2.79 -34.50 -3.85
C ARG A 568 1.55 -34.54 -4.72
N LEU A 569 1.67 -34.01 -5.93
CA LEU A 569 0.57 -33.91 -6.89
C LEU A 569 0.72 -34.99 -7.95
N THR A 570 -0.32 -35.80 -8.14
CA THR A 570 -0.31 -36.89 -9.13
C THR A 570 -1.66 -37.06 -9.81
N GLY A 571 -1.80 -38.11 -10.63
CA GLY A 571 -3.07 -38.46 -11.29
C GLY A 571 -3.56 -37.41 -12.28
N ASP A 572 -4.85 -37.08 -12.24
CA ASP A 572 -5.52 -36.12 -13.13
C ASP A 572 -6.02 -34.92 -12.29
N LEU A 573 -5.21 -33.86 -12.23
CA LEU A 573 -5.38 -32.74 -11.31
C LEU A 573 -5.17 -31.40 -12.03
N VAL A 574 -5.98 -30.40 -11.70
CA VAL A 574 -5.77 -29.01 -12.12
C VAL A 574 -5.60 -28.12 -10.90
N VAL A 575 -4.51 -27.37 -10.84
CA VAL A 575 -4.28 -26.28 -9.89
C VAL A 575 -4.22 -24.98 -10.69
N GLY A 576 -5.01 -23.97 -10.32
CA GLY A 576 -5.14 -22.75 -11.11
C GLY A 576 -5.62 -21.55 -10.29
N GLY A 577 -6.10 -20.53 -11.00
CA GLY A 577 -6.50 -19.26 -10.40
C GLY A 577 -5.42 -18.66 -9.51
N ASP A 578 -5.75 -18.47 -8.24
CA ASP A 578 -4.82 -17.99 -7.23
C ASP A 578 -4.43 -19.06 -6.18
N ALA A 579 -4.70 -20.34 -6.46
CA ALA A 579 -4.50 -21.42 -5.48
C ALA A 579 -3.04 -21.55 -5.03
N VAL A 580 -2.86 -21.88 -3.75
CA VAL A 580 -1.57 -22.27 -3.15
C VAL A 580 -1.74 -23.66 -2.56
N VAL A 581 -0.95 -24.63 -3.01
CA VAL A 581 -1.08 -26.04 -2.65
C VAL A 581 0.19 -26.55 -1.98
N GLY A 582 0.08 -26.86 -0.68
CA GLY A 582 1.15 -27.45 0.15
C GLY A 582 0.90 -28.90 0.56
N PHE A 583 -0.12 -29.56 0.01
CA PHE A 583 -0.59 -30.89 0.43
C PHE A 583 -0.53 -31.93 -0.70
N THR A 584 -0.65 -33.22 -0.34
CA THR A 584 -0.69 -34.33 -1.31
C THR A 584 -2.08 -34.49 -1.90
N CYS A 585 -2.20 -34.60 -3.22
CA CYS A 585 -3.47 -34.83 -3.90
C CYS A 585 -3.30 -35.54 -5.26
N ASP A 586 -4.24 -36.39 -5.65
CA ASP A 586 -4.16 -37.22 -6.86
C ASP A 586 -5.30 -36.99 -7.88
N ALA A 587 -6.29 -36.18 -7.53
CA ALA A 587 -7.38 -35.80 -8.42
C ALA A 587 -8.08 -34.51 -7.95
N GLY A 588 -8.68 -33.79 -8.90
CA GLY A 588 -9.58 -32.66 -8.61
C GLY A 588 -9.20 -31.37 -9.33
N VAL A 589 -9.84 -30.28 -8.91
CA VAL A 589 -9.60 -28.94 -9.45
C VAL A 589 -9.55 -27.96 -8.29
N TYR A 590 -8.43 -27.24 -8.16
CA TYR A 590 -8.15 -26.30 -7.08
C TYR A 590 -7.81 -24.95 -7.72
N THR A 591 -8.74 -24.01 -7.70
CA THR A 591 -8.60 -22.73 -8.41
C THR A 591 -8.66 -21.50 -7.51
N SER A 592 -8.78 -21.70 -6.20
CA SER A 592 -8.84 -20.62 -5.22
C SER A 592 -7.90 -20.90 -4.05
N TYR A 593 -7.25 -19.86 -3.55
CA TYR A 593 -6.54 -19.89 -2.29
C TYR A 593 -7.50 -20.22 -1.13
N ARG A 594 -7.14 -21.24 -0.34
CA ARG A 594 -7.87 -21.68 0.83
C ARG A 594 -6.87 -22.05 1.92
N ALA A 595 -6.73 -21.18 2.91
CA ALA A 595 -5.83 -21.42 4.04
C ALA A 595 -6.18 -22.74 4.74
N GLY A 596 -5.17 -23.60 4.96
CA GLY A 596 -5.35 -24.90 5.62
C GLY A 596 -6.17 -25.92 4.82
N ALA A 597 -6.34 -25.74 3.51
CA ALA A 597 -7.03 -26.72 2.67
C ALA A 597 -6.35 -28.10 2.69
N THR A 598 -7.15 -29.12 2.46
CA THR A 598 -6.71 -30.51 2.28
C THR A 598 -7.23 -31.02 0.94
N CYS A 599 -6.78 -32.20 0.50
CA CYS A 599 -7.25 -32.77 -0.76
C CYS A 599 -8.74 -33.13 -0.67
N ASP A 600 -9.58 -32.31 -1.30
CA ASP A 600 -11.01 -32.49 -1.47
C ASP A 600 -11.41 -32.49 -2.96
N ALA A 601 -11.63 -33.67 -3.54
CA ALA A 601 -12.02 -33.80 -4.95
C ALA A 601 -13.41 -33.19 -5.30
N ALA A 602 -14.11 -32.59 -4.33
CA ALA A 602 -15.50 -32.13 -4.45
C ALA A 602 -15.69 -30.61 -4.65
N GLY A 603 -14.62 -29.80 -4.68
CA GLY A 603 -14.73 -28.35 -4.60
C GLY A 603 -14.36 -27.58 -5.86
N GLN A 604 -14.97 -27.86 -7.02
CA GLN A 604 -14.87 -26.92 -8.15
C GLN A 604 -15.59 -25.62 -7.80
N ASP A 605 -14.84 -24.54 -7.63
CA ASP A 605 -15.45 -23.21 -7.51
C ASP A 605 -16.06 -22.81 -8.85
N SER A 606 -17.32 -22.39 -8.83
CA SER A 606 -17.94 -21.79 -10.01
C SER A 606 -17.36 -20.38 -10.20
N ASP A 607 -16.64 -20.16 -11.30
CA ASP A 607 -16.14 -18.83 -11.63
C ASP A 607 -17.31 -17.90 -11.97
N VAL A 608 -17.44 -16.79 -11.23
CA VAL A 608 -18.51 -15.78 -11.43
C VAL A 608 -18.27 -14.93 -12.69
N ASN A 609 -17.06 -14.96 -13.23
CA ASN A 609 -16.66 -14.14 -14.37
C ASN A 609 -17.16 -14.76 -15.67
N ALA A 610 -17.93 -13.98 -16.43
CA ALA A 610 -18.47 -14.42 -17.71
C ALA A 610 -17.36 -14.62 -18.75
N THR A 611 -17.60 -15.53 -19.70
CA THR A 611 -16.73 -15.63 -20.88
C THR A 611 -16.86 -14.37 -21.72
N VAL A 612 -15.72 -13.74 -22.00
CA VAL A 612 -15.64 -12.51 -22.78
C VAL A 612 -15.66 -12.81 -24.28
N THR A 613 -16.39 -11.99 -25.05
CA THR A 613 -16.29 -12.00 -26.52
C THR A 613 -15.23 -10.98 -26.94
N PRO A 614 -14.12 -11.38 -27.57
CA PRO A 614 -13.05 -10.45 -27.90
C PRO A 614 -13.47 -9.39 -28.93
N PHE A 615 -12.91 -8.20 -28.80
CA PHE A 615 -13.08 -7.10 -29.76
C PHE A 615 -12.42 -7.40 -31.10
N THR A 616 -13.01 -6.82 -32.15
CA THR A 616 -12.42 -6.83 -33.49
C THR A 616 -11.28 -5.80 -33.61
N ALA A 617 -10.42 -5.95 -34.61
CA ALA A 617 -9.31 -5.02 -34.86
C ALA A 617 -9.78 -3.56 -35.02
N GLY A 618 -10.94 -3.34 -35.65
CA GLY A 618 -11.51 -2.01 -35.84
C GLY A 618 -12.06 -1.38 -34.56
N GLU A 619 -12.48 -2.20 -33.60
CA GLU A 619 -13.00 -1.75 -32.29
C GLU A 619 -11.89 -1.29 -31.34
N THR A 620 -10.66 -1.80 -31.51
CA THR A 620 -9.48 -1.39 -30.74
C THR A 620 -8.53 -0.46 -31.51
N ALA A 621 -8.91 -0.02 -32.72
CA ALA A 621 -8.07 0.84 -33.54
C ALA A 621 -7.75 2.18 -32.85
N LEU A 622 -6.49 2.63 -32.94
CA LEU A 622 -6.09 3.94 -32.47
C LEU A 622 -6.67 5.05 -33.36
N SER A 623 -6.95 6.20 -32.75
CA SER A 623 -7.39 7.40 -33.45
C SER A 623 -6.29 7.87 -34.42
N PRO A 624 -6.63 8.44 -35.59
CA PRO A 624 -5.63 8.97 -36.50
C PRO A 624 -4.87 10.12 -35.82
N GLN A 625 -3.54 10.11 -35.92
CA GLN A 625 -2.73 11.22 -35.43
C GLN A 625 -3.06 12.48 -36.25
N ALA A 626 -3.32 13.61 -35.58
CA ALA A 626 -3.50 14.88 -36.26
C ALA A 626 -2.20 15.23 -37.01
N THR A 627 -2.26 15.26 -38.35
CA THR A 627 -1.15 15.76 -39.15
C THR A 627 -0.97 17.26 -38.81
N PRO A 628 0.22 17.73 -38.42
CA PRO A 628 0.41 19.15 -38.16
C PRO A 628 0.10 19.92 -39.45
N THR A 629 -1.00 20.66 -39.46
CA THR A 629 -1.30 21.60 -40.54
C THR A 629 -0.15 22.62 -40.58
N PRO A 630 0.56 22.79 -41.72
CA PRO A 630 1.64 23.76 -41.78
C PRO A 630 1.09 25.15 -41.41
N SER A 631 1.65 25.73 -40.34
CA SER A 631 1.28 27.07 -39.89
C SER A 631 1.55 28.06 -41.04
N PRO A 632 0.57 28.87 -41.47
CA PRO A 632 0.80 29.84 -42.53
C PRO A 632 1.79 30.91 -42.04
N THR A 633 2.89 31.07 -42.78
CA THR A 633 3.90 32.11 -42.57
C THR A 633 3.23 33.48 -42.37
N PRO A 634 3.48 34.21 -41.27
CA PRO A 634 2.84 35.48 -41.02
C PRO A 634 3.24 36.50 -42.09
N THR A 635 2.24 37.05 -42.78
CA THR A 635 2.42 38.16 -43.73
C THR A 635 2.47 39.48 -42.94
N PRO A 636 3.51 40.32 -43.09
CA PRO A 636 3.61 41.56 -42.35
C PRO A 636 2.53 42.55 -42.83
N THR A 637 1.67 43.01 -41.91
CA THR A 637 0.62 44.00 -42.17
C THR A 637 0.94 45.31 -41.44
N PRO A 638 0.81 46.48 -42.10
CA PRO A 638 1.41 47.75 -41.68
C PRO A 638 0.71 48.47 -40.51
N THR A 639 1.53 49.25 -39.80
CA THR A 639 1.24 50.13 -38.67
C THR A 639 0.23 51.24 -38.96
N PRO A 640 -0.83 51.41 -38.15
CA PRO A 640 -1.58 52.66 -38.07
C PRO A 640 -1.08 53.59 -36.94
N SER A 641 -1.08 54.89 -37.25
CA SER A 641 -0.65 56.04 -36.43
C SER A 641 -1.76 56.52 -35.45
N PRO A 642 -1.43 57.18 -34.32
CA PRO A 642 -2.31 57.30 -33.14
C PRO A 642 -2.99 58.67 -32.96
N THR A 643 -4.20 58.73 -32.37
CA THR A 643 -4.77 59.90 -31.64
C THR A 643 -6.12 59.54 -30.95
N PRO A 644 -6.63 60.28 -29.94
CA PRO A 644 -6.16 60.49 -28.58
C PRO A 644 -7.16 60.03 -27.48
N SER A 645 -6.64 59.97 -26.24
CA SER A 645 -7.33 59.74 -24.96
C SER A 645 -8.26 60.90 -24.55
N PRO A 646 -9.26 60.62 -23.69
CA PRO A 646 -9.68 61.56 -22.65
C PRO A 646 -9.50 61.00 -21.23
N THR A 647 -9.50 61.95 -20.29
CA THR A 647 -9.05 61.93 -18.90
C THR A 647 -10.24 62.08 -17.94
N GLY A 648 -10.21 61.52 -16.73
CA GLY A 648 -11.14 61.92 -15.66
C GLY A 648 -11.21 61.02 -14.40
N SER A 649 -10.60 61.52 -13.31
CA SER A 649 -10.61 61.15 -11.87
C SER A 649 -12.02 61.22 -11.19
N PRO A 650 -12.25 61.04 -9.85
CA PRO A 650 -11.39 60.65 -8.71
C PRO A 650 -12.03 59.66 -7.65
N SER A 651 -11.24 59.40 -6.59
CA SER A 651 -11.47 58.65 -5.34
C SER A 651 -12.31 59.36 -4.25
N ALA A 652 -12.96 58.60 -3.34
CA ALA A 652 -13.26 58.89 -1.91
C ALA A 652 -14.12 57.74 -1.28
N ASP A 653 -14.34 57.55 0.03
CA ASP A 653 -13.56 57.48 1.30
C ASP A 653 -14.60 57.17 2.44
N ALA A 654 -14.21 56.38 3.46
CA ALA A 654 -14.69 56.18 4.85
C ALA A 654 -16.14 55.78 5.34
N ALA A 655 -16.21 54.58 6.02
CA ALA A 655 -16.76 54.17 7.37
C ALA A 655 -18.24 54.41 7.82
N PRO A 656 -18.86 53.69 8.83
CA PRO A 656 -18.33 52.83 9.93
C PRO A 656 -19.07 51.47 10.29
N SER A 657 -18.55 50.76 11.32
CA SER A 657 -18.90 49.44 11.97
C SER A 657 -20.19 49.44 12.86
N PRO A 658 -20.79 48.32 13.41
CA PRO A 658 -20.19 47.30 14.32
C PRO A 658 -20.73 45.81 14.37
N ALA A 659 -19.85 44.91 14.87
CA ALA A 659 -19.96 43.71 15.77
C ALA A 659 -21.01 42.58 15.63
N ASP A 660 -20.55 41.31 15.53
CA ASP A 660 -20.57 40.26 16.59
C ASP A 660 -19.79 38.98 16.16
N ASP A 661 -19.13 38.33 17.14
CA ASP A 661 -18.14 37.21 17.05
C ASP A 661 -18.76 35.89 17.60
N PRO A 662 -18.27 34.66 17.28
CA PRO A 662 -17.14 34.08 18.05
C PRO A 662 -16.14 33.20 17.25
N THR A 663 -14.87 33.60 17.33
CA THR A 663 -13.60 32.84 17.49
C THR A 663 -13.31 31.63 16.58
N SER A 664 -12.61 31.90 15.48
CA SER A 664 -11.67 31.02 14.80
C SER A 664 -10.35 30.91 15.59
N GLN A 665 -9.70 29.75 15.55
CA GLN A 665 -8.26 29.66 15.84
C GLN A 665 -7.50 30.00 14.55
N ASP A 666 -7.19 31.29 14.39
CA ASP A 666 -6.25 31.75 13.36
C ASP A 666 -4.82 31.42 13.81
N VAL A 667 -4.15 30.59 13.01
CA VAL A 667 -2.68 30.54 12.97
C VAL A 667 -2.22 31.80 12.21
N ALA A 668 -1.28 32.54 12.80
CA ALA A 668 -0.75 33.77 12.22
C ALA A 668 -0.21 33.54 10.80
N PRO A 669 -0.43 34.47 9.85
CA PRO A 669 0.13 34.34 8.51
C PRO A 669 1.66 34.35 8.57
N PRO A 670 2.36 33.41 7.89
CA PRO A 670 3.81 33.43 7.81
C PRO A 670 4.30 34.71 7.11
N ALA A 671 5.50 35.15 7.49
CA ALA A 671 6.09 36.41 7.02
C ALA A 671 6.27 36.44 5.49
N PRO A 672 6.14 37.60 4.83
CA PRO A 672 6.22 37.70 3.38
C PRO A 672 7.67 37.53 2.87
N VAL A 673 7.88 36.61 1.91
CA VAL A 673 9.18 36.37 1.23
C VAL A 673 8.91 36.05 -0.27
N PRO A 674 9.79 36.49 -1.18
CA PRO A 674 9.50 37.46 -2.23
C PRO A 674 8.73 36.90 -3.44
N ALA A 675 8.05 37.78 -4.16
CA ALA A 675 7.52 37.49 -5.49
C ALA A 675 8.66 37.04 -6.42
N GLY A 676 8.70 35.75 -6.76
CA GLY A 676 9.67 35.23 -7.72
C GLY A 676 10.20 33.81 -7.52
N ALA A 677 9.58 32.92 -6.74
CA ALA A 677 10.00 31.51 -6.60
C ALA A 677 9.47 30.58 -7.72
N CYS A 678 8.37 30.97 -8.36
CA CYS A 678 7.82 30.29 -9.51
C CYS A 678 7.07 31.29 -10.39
N THR A 679 6.83 30.92 -11.64
CA THR A 679 5.92 31.60 -12.55
C THR A 679 4.82 30.65 -12.95
N ALA A 680 3.64 31.16 -13.30
CA ALA A 680 2.53 30.35 -13.76
C ALA A 680 1.93 30.92 -15.04
N ARG A 681 1.60 30.06 -15.99
CA ARG A 681 0.98 30.43 -17.26
C ARG A 681 -0.33 29.69 -17.47
N TYR A 682 -1.40 30.44 -17.68
CA TYR A 682 -2.73 29.93 -18.01
C TYR A 682 -2.87 29.70 -19.50
N ARG A 683 -3.53 28.62 -19.91
CA ARG A 683 -3.92 28.37 -21.30
C ARG A 683 -5.27 27.67 -21.37
N VAL A 684 -6.21 28.20 -22.15
CA VAL A 684 -7.44 27.46 -22.49
C VAL A 684 -7.11 26.42 -23.57
N THR A 685 -7.34 25.14 -23.30
CA THR A 685 -7.00 24.03 -24.21
C THR A 685 -8.17 23.53 -25.02
N ASN A 686 -9.40 23.58 -24.46
CA ASN A 686 -10.61 23.20 -25.16
C ASN A 686 -11.82 24.06 -24.75
N ARG A 687 -12.83 24.20 -25.62
CA ARG A 687 -14.05 24.99 -25.39
C ARG A 687 -15.28 24.31 -26.00
N TRP A 688 -16.42 24.43 -25.35
CA TRP A 688 -17.72 23.97 -25.85
C TRP A 688 -18.86 24.88 -25.35
N PRO A 689 -20.07 24.80 -25.93
CA PRO A 689 -21.19 25.60 -25.45
C PRO A 689 -21.46 25.36 -23.96
N GLY A 690 -21.27 26.40 -23.14
CA GLY A 690 -21.47 26.35 -21.69
C GLY A 690 -20.25 25.91 -20.86
N GLY A 691 -19.10 25.61 -21.46
CA GLY A 691 -17.92 25.20 -20.69
C GLY A 691 -16.58 25.23 -21.43
N TYR A 692 -15.51 25.00 -20.67
CA TYR A 692 -14.14 25.03 -21.18
C TYR A 692 -13.22 24.15 -20.33
N GLN A 693 -12.07 23.82 -20.91
CA GLN A 693 -10.94 23.21 -20.22
C GLN A 693 -9.72 24.12 -20.33
N ALA A 694 -9.01 24.27 -19.21
CA ALA A 694 -7.79 25.05 -19.13
C ALA A 694 -6.67 24.26 -18.44
N GLU A 695 -5.44 24.62 -18.78
CA GLU A 695 -4.21 24.14 -18.19
C GLU A 695 -3.43 25.31 -17.62
N VAL A 696 -2.74 25.05 -16.51
CA VAL A 696 -1.82 25.99 -15.87
C VAL A 696 -0.46 25.32 -15.74
N THR A 697 0.53 25.91 -16.40
CA THR A 697 1.93 25.50 -16.30
C THR A 697 2.61 26.31 -15.21
N VAL A 698 3.18 25.64 -14.21
CA VAL A 698 3.95 26.24 -13.11
C VAL A 698 5.42 25.96 -13.36
N THR A 699 6.23 26.99 -13.52
CA THR A 699 7.66 26.90 -13.81
C THR A 699 8.46 27.44 -12.63
N ALA A 700 9.40 26.65 -12.09
CA ALA A 700 10.28 27.11 -11.03
C ALA A 700 11.31 28.11 -11.58
N THR A 701 11.64 29.14 -10.80
CA THR A 701 12.55 30.20 -11.24
C THR A 701 14.00 29.98 -10.81
N THR A 702 14.37 30.15 -9.54
CA THR A 702 15.75 29.98 -9.02
C THR A 702 15.73 29.11 -7.76
N ASP A 703 16.69 28.17 -7.66
CA ASP A 703 16.82 27.14 -6.61
C ASP A 703 15.75 26.02 -6.59
N GLY A 704 14.84 26.01 -7.57
CA GLY A 704 13.66 25.13 -7.56
C GLY A 704 12.56 25.66 -6.62
N VAL A 705 11.35 25.14 -6.75
CA VAL A 705 10.25 25.44 -5.83
C VAL A 705 9.81 24.15 -5.13
N GLU A 706 9.75 24.19 -3.80
CA GLU A 706 9.31 23.09 -2.95
C GLU A 706 7.99 23.50 -2.29
N GLY A 707 6.92 22.89 -2.78
CA GLY A 707 5.54 23.31 -2.60
C GLY A 707 5.24 24.56 -3.42
N TRP A 708 4.22 24.52 -4.28
CA TRP A 708 3.81 25.68 -5.08
C TRP A 708 2.33 25.99 -4.88
N ALA A 709 2.01 27.26 -4.98
CA ALA A 709 0.66 27.76 -4.93
C ALA A 709 0.45 28.84 -5.98
N VAL A 710 -0.56 28.64 -6.82
CA VAL A 710 -0.99 29.56 -7.88
C VAL A 710 -2.30 30.21 -7.48
N SER A 711 -2.41 31.53 -7.58
CA SER A 711 -3.64 32.25 -7.26
C SER A 711 -4.04 33.21 -8.38
N TRP A 712 -5.35 33.29 -8.65
CA TRP A 712 -5.92 34.19 -9.65
C TRP A 712 -7.37 34.54 -9.34
N THR A 713 -7.85 35.64 -9.93
CA THR A 713 -9.26 36.02 -9.88
C THR A 713 -9.97 35.48 -11.10
N GLN A 714 -11.15 34.89 -10.88
CA GLN A 714 -11.98 34.37 -11.94
C GLN A 714 -12.50 35.51 -12.84
N PRO A 715 -12.42 35.39 -14.17
CA PRO A 715 -13.01 36.38 -15.08
C PRO A 715 -14.53 36.46 -14.94
N ASP A 716 -15.10 37.65 -15.14
CA ASP A 716 -16.56 37.85 -15.15
C ASP A 716 -17.24 36.95 -16.20
N GLY A 717 -18.38 36.34 -15.84
CA GLY A 717 -19.13 35.42 -16.72
C GLY A 717 -18.56 34.01 -16.82
N VAL A 718 -17.60 33.65 -15.95
CA VAL A 718 -17.01 32.31 -15.86
C VAL A 718 -17.33 31.72 -14.48
N GLY A 719 -17.90 30.52 -14.44
CA GLY A 719 -18.22 29.82 -13.19
C GLY A 719 -17.02 29.04 -12.64
N ALA A 720 -17.00 28.82 -11.32
CA ALA A 720 -15.91 28.15 -10.63
C ALA A 720 -15.57 26.79 -11.26
N PRO A 721 -14.28 26.37 -11.25
CA PRO A 721 -13.89 25.08 -11.79
C PRO A 721 -14.64 23.94 -11.13
N THR A 722 -15.13 23.00 -11.94
CA THR A 722 -15.96 21.87 -11.52
C THR A 722 -15.17 20.58 -11.39
N GLU A 723 -14.05 20.45 -12.12
CA GLU A 723 -13.13 19.31 -12.07
C GLU A 723 -11.69 19.84 -12.16
N VAL A 724 -10.79 19.34 -11.32
CA VAL A 724 -9.39 19.78 -11.25
C VAL A 724 -8.47 18.57 -11.19
N TRP A 725 -7.36 18.62 -11.93
CA TRP A 725 -6.33 17.60 -11.99
C TRP A 725 -4.97 18.19 -11.68
N GLY A 726 -4.17 17.49 -10.87
CA GLY A 726 -2.79 17.91 -10.56
C GLY A 726 -2.69 19.11 -9.61
N ALA A 727 -3.79 19.53 -8.97
CA ALA A 727 -3.79 20.56 -7.94
C ALA A 727 -4.96 20.39 -6.97
N THR A 728 -4.80 20.87 -5.73
CA THR A 728 -5.91 21.12 -4.81
C THR A 728 -6.37 22.56 -5.00
N LEU A 729 -7.62 22.77 -5.40
CA LEU A 729 -8.16 24.10 -5.67
C LEU A 729 -9.15 24.54 -4.58
N THR A 730 -8.94 25.73 -4.03
CA THR A 730 -9.88 26.40 -3.14
C THR A 730 -10.42 27.68 -3.80
N SER A 731 -11.67 28.04 -3.46
CA SER A 731 -12.35 29.22 -4.00
C SER A 731 -12.96 30.05 -2.88
N SER A 732 -12.67 31.35 -2.87
CA SER A 732 -13.27 32.30 -1.92
C SER A 732 -13.53 33.63 -2.61
N GLY A 733 -14.80 34.06 -2.66
CA GLY A 733 -15.18 35.39 -3.17
C GLY A 733 -14.75 35.69 -4.62
N GLY A 734 -14.66 34.67 -5.48
CA GLY A 734 -14.18 34.80 -6.87
C GLY A 734 -12.65 34.75 -7.04
N SER A 735 -11.90 34.64 -5.94
CA SER A 735 -10.47 34.33 -5.97
C SER A 735 -10.26 32.83 -5.85
N LEU A 736 -9.43 32.27 -6.73
CA LEU A 736 -9.06 30.87 -6.78
C LEU A 736 -7.61 30.69 -6.34
N ARG A 737 -7.34 29.62 -5.60
CA ARG A 737 -6.00 29.22 -5.17
C ARG A 737 -5.80 27.72 -5.39
N ALA A 738 -4.88 27.39 -6.28
CA ALA A 738 -4.45 26.03 -6.59
C ALA A 738 -3.13 25.77 -5.89
N GLU A 739 -3.02 24.65 -5.18
CA GLU A 739 -1.79 24.22 -4.52
C GLU A 739 -1.37 22.85 -5.06
N ASP A 740 -0.07 22.58 -4.96
CA ASP A 740 0.47 21.26 -5.27
C ASP A 740 -0.22 20.17 -4.44
N VAL A 741 -0.27 18.97 -5.02
CA VAL A 741 -0.90 17.79 -4.41
C VAL A 741 0.18 16.88 -3.79
N GLY A 742 1.24 17.49 -3.24
CA GLY A 742 2.38 16.81 -2.63
C GLY A 742 3.36 16.27 -3.66
N TRP A 743 2.92 15.34 -4.51
CA TRP A 743 3.81 14.63 -5.45
C TRP A 743 4.43 15.54 -6.53
N ASN A 744 3.76 16.63 -6.86
CA ASN A 744 4.27 17.65 -7.78
C ASN A 744 4.74 18.91 -7.04
N GLY A 745 4.88 18.85 -5.71
CA GLY A 745 5.30 19.97 -4.89
C GLY A 745 6.73 20.40 -5.17
N TRP A 746 7.64 19.47 -5.42
CA TRP A 746 9.00 19.80 -5.85
C TRP A 746 9.11 19.99 -7.36
N VAL A 747 9.58 21.17 -7.77
CA VAL A 747 9.85 21.52 -9.18
C VAL A 747 11.27 22.05 -9.27
N PRO A 748 12.21 21.35 -9.94
CA PRO A 748 13.58 21.83 -10.12
C PRO A 748 13.66 23.17 -10.84
N GLU A 749 14.76 23.90 -10.66
CA GLU A 749 15.01 25.18 -11.32
C GLU A 749 14.81 25.08 -12.85
N GLY A 750 13.96 25.96 -13.41
CA GLY A 750 13.67 26.00 -14.85
C GLY A 750 12.72 24.91 -15.35
N GLU A 751 12.40 23.90 -14.54
CA GLU A 751 11.42 22.86 -14.88
C GLU A 751 9.99 23.32 -14.62
N SER A 752 9.03 22.60 -15.21
CA SER A 752 7.61 22.92 -15.11
C SER A 752 6.73 21.73 -14.73
N VAL A 753 5.69 22.01 -13.95
CA VAL A 753 4.57 21.08 -13.74
C VAL A 753 3.29 21.67 -14.33
N VAL A 754 2.32 20.82 -14.64
CA VAL A 754 1.04 21.26 -15.20
C VAL A 754 -0.09 20.71 -14.35
N PHE A 755 -1.03 21.58 -14.03
CA PHE A 755 -2.34 21.18 -13.53
C PHE A 755 -3.41 21.68 -14.49
N ALA A 756 -4.56 21.02 -14.51
CA ALA A 756 -5.63 21.31 -15.45
C ALA A 756 -6.97 21.36 -14.73
N PHE A 757 -7.97 21.99 -15.34
CA PHE A 757 -9.32 21.98 -14.81
C PHE A 757 -10.38 22.26 -15.89
N GLN A 758 -11.62 21.92 -15.59
CA GLN A 758 -12.80 22.30 -16.36
C GLN A 758 -13.67 23.30 -15.60
N GLY A 759 -14.34 24.20 -16.31
CA GLY A 759 -15.26 25.17 -15.73
C GLY A 759 -16.38 25.56 -16.68
N SER A 760 -17.39 26.27 -16.16
CA SER A 760 -18.51 26.78 -16.94
C SER A 760 -18.27 28.21 -17.42
N ALA A 761 -18.86 28.57 -18.56
CA ALA A 761 -18.78 29.92 -19.11
C ALA A 761 -20.10 30.34 -19.78
N ASP A 762 -20.49 31.59 -19.56
CA ASP A 762 -21.71 32.16 -20.13
C ASP A 762 -21.51 32.52 -21.61
N GLY A 763 -21.85 31.58 -22.51
CA GLY A 763 -21.88 31.76 -23.97
C GLY A 763 -20.54 31.62 -24.69
N ASP A 764 -20.54 31.74 -26.03
CA ASP A 764 -19.37 31.55 -26.91
C ASP A 764 -18.38 32.76 -26.90
N GLY A 765 -18.39 33.59 -25.85
CA GLY A 765 -17.54 34.77 -25.74
C GLY A 765 -16.06 34.44 -25.51
N ASP A 766 -15.17 35.39 -25.83
CA ASP A 766 -13.73 35.25 -25.62
C ASP A 766 -13.39 35.11 -24.13
N LEU A 767 -13.12 33.88 -23.69
CA LEU A 767 -12.51 33.58 -22.39
C LEU A 767 -11.15 34.28 -22.32
N ARG A 768 -11.06 35.32 -21.51
CA ARG A 768 -9.81 36.03 -21.24
C ARG A 768 -8.99 35.22 -20.24
N GLU A 769 -7.73 34.95 -20.59
CA GLU A 769 -6.79 34.32 -19.68
C GLU A 769 -6.52 35.24 -18.49
N PRO A 770 -6.71 34.79 -17.23
CA PRO A 770 -6.47 35.62 -16.06
C PRO A 770 -4.98 35.81 -15.82
N SER A 771 -4.61 36.91 -15.18
CA SER A 771 -3.26 37.08 -14.65
C SER A 771 -3.07 36.15 -13.45
N LEU A 772 -2.05 35.30 -13.51
CA LEU A 772 -1.69 34.37 -12.43
C LEU A 772 -0.60 34.96 -11.53
N SER A 773 -0.67 34.64 -10.25
CA SER A 773 0.43 34.80 -9.30
C SER A 773 0.88 33.43 -8.82
N CYS A 774 2.19 33.23 -8.67
CA CYS A 774 2.76 31.97 -8.18
C CYS A 774 3.66 32.23 -6.98
N SER A 775 3.56 31.38 -5.97
CA SER A 775 4.28 31.48 -4.69
C SER A 775 4.70 30.09 -4.20
N ARG A 776 5.75 30.02 -3.37
CA ARG A 776 6.10 28.80 -2.65
C ARG A 776 5.07 28.54 -1.54
N ARG A 777 4.69 27.27 -1.33
CA ARG A 777 3.80 26.84 -0.23
C ARG A 777 4.61 26.84 1.08
N GLY A 778 4.02 27.42 2.13
CA GLY A 778 4.67 27.61 3.45
C GLY A 778 4.42 26.47 4.41
#